data_AF-A0A3P7U3X9-F1
#
_entry.id   AF-A0A3P7U3X9-F1
#
_cell.length_a   1.000
_cell.length_b   1.000
_cell.length_c   1.000
_cell.angle_alpha   90.00
_cell.angle_beta   90.00
_cell.angle_gamma   90.00
#
_symmetry.space_group_name_H-M   'P 1'
#
loop_
_entity.id
_entity.type
_entity.pdbx_description
1 polymer ?
#
loop_
_entity_poly.entity_id
_entity_poly.type
_entity_poly.pdbx_seq_one_letter_code
_entity_poly.pdbx_strand_id
1 'polypeptide(L)'
;MQNDNLIFWLDLASYRFQLDTRKSVADFLLLLMVACQEYAFRNETDSPAGDNESIYASSGRNGLRRDNPTYDFIAQQRSFVDFLKIIVFMYGHWITVVMVLVAGLGGVSLFALGYIILAFWILWQGTSLYIVLDYRKTLKRWNLLLYYTVFVMFCKVVLQIFACAFVHTLIETNLCCIRQLFSIVCVSIIPGRINNYYLPSEQQEFDKECAVQKSETQIGFDTFAFGLLVLQLRIFNSWYFQHCVVEYRSTAVLMNRGTVLQDQLIEREMIEQKKQQEKKFKNIKMRTDQIRKDYEKRLSKTGAFVPQTYSQGTEAHYPNNPNPWYRLSDSSERSDYRVLAKRAGDYYMFEYDPSEDALDEPVETFVPEVTPGASDFNKLDPAQLMHTAVQRDLDLSQTLDAINSAERIETDEERRMIKAVSDEMKPSRQMVVVSELSENEERKFEGQVLAGLCFLQKIFTAALGWSVAFLNRRSREHRYVAYVLGKEKEKLKERLKQPLVDTSKSVFDIRQEFNQQNLRCVTNEKDIERLEGEVENQWEQRNVFLRFVNAVGYCIAAHTDIVMITYTELIFGFFSFNSTANIIRTANSVDYLPGILGIRKTDYYAFWDITLLVALFFHRYMLRKLGLWKGTDDMFKASIPLIEISNPTNSSLSDTTQMNVCFSFTWNSKNIPRHHLRLKVAAPTHIKRIKHFFNTLFNPPVRYIKDLYPFMFLMDVLSFFVVSFGFSSFDYGGTGSVVRDISSNRVPITFVIMLIVISLMIIIDRAFYLRKAVKCKFLYQLVVVIFLHVWIFFVLPQITYKPSWLNKTAQFLYFIKCIYLLISAWQIRNGYPTLFMAVPFLFELRTVTDWTWADTSMPMFDFFNMENFYAIIYNLKCARMYEKNFPTPRGVAKGVVIKYLMGVPVILGLILLIWLPLLSFSLLNRIGIVLPPNNVVLTIGVEGYPSMFTIESQGIELEFLTDAEYVKLENAFSEHYTSSDTESILRA
;
A
#
# COMPACT_ATOMS: atom_id res chain seq x y z
N MET A 1 -39.45 -30.41 -43.05
CA MET A 1 -38.07 -29.88 -43.03
C MET A 1 -37.32 -30.60 -41.94
N GLN A 2 -36.24 -31.29 -42.27
CA GLN A 2 -35.44 -32.06 -41.33
C GLN A 2 -34.40 -31.09 -40.71
N ASN A 3 -34.40 -30.95 -39.38
CA ASN A 3 -33.47 -30.06 -38.68
C ASN A 3 -32.12 -30.77 -38.50
N ASP A 4 -31.18 -30.51 -39.39
CA ASP A 4 -29.85 -31.15 -39.39
C ASP A 4 -29.06 -30.86 -38.08
N ASN A 5 -29.29 -29.71 -37.43
CA ASN A 5 -28.65 -29.39 -36.15
C ASN A 5 -29.17 -30.27 -35.01
N LEU A 6 -30.46 -30.63 -35.02
CA LEU A 6 -31.06 -31.53 -34.04
C LEU A 6 -30.52 -32.96 -34.20
N ILE A 7 -30.34 -33.41 -35.45
CA ILE A 7 -29.79 -34.75 -35.74
C ILE A 7 -28.34 -34.84 -35.30
N PHE A 8 -27.56 -33.78 -35.54
CA PHE A 8 -26.18 -33.68 -35.05
C PHE A 8 -26.11 -33.66 -33.52
N TRP A 9 -26.98 -32.91 -32.84
CA TRP A 9 -27.00 -32.83 -31.38
C TRP A 9 -27.40 -34.18 -30.73
N LEU A 10 -28.36 -34.89 -31.31
CA LEU A 10 -28.81 -36.22 -30.87
C LEU A 10 -27.81 -37.35 -31.21
N ASP A 11 -26.68 -37.03 -31.84
CA ASP A 11 -25.65 -38.00 -32.25
C ASP A 11 -26.19 -39.13 -33.15
N LEU A 12 -27.19 -38.81 -34.00
CA LEU A 12 -27.81 -39.80 -34.89
C LEU A 12 -26.92 -40.07 -36.11
N ALA A 13 -26.84 -41.34 -36.51
CA ALA A 13 -26.11 -41.75 -37.71
C ALA A 13 -26.65 -41.06 -38.97
N SER A 14 -25.78 -40.33 -39.67
CA SER A 14 -26.13 -39.58 -40.87
C SER A 14 -25.00 -39.62 -41.88
N TYR A 15 -25.35 -39.67 -43.17
CA TYR A 15 -24.38 -39.57 -44.27
C TYR A 15 -23.94 -38.12 -44.55
N ARG A 16 -24.57 -37.11 -43.93
CA ARG A 16 -24.35 -35.68 -44.22
C ARG A 16 -23.18 -35.06 -43.44
N PHE A 17 -22.79 -35.64 -42.32
CA PHE A 17 -21.73 -35.16 -41.44
C PHE A 17 -21.04 -36.34 -40.75
N GLN A 18 -19.74 -36.20 -40.51
CA GLN A 18 -18.96 -37.22 -39.83
C GLN A 18 -18.98 -36.97 -38.32
N LEU A 19 -19.41 -37.98 -37.56
CA LEU A 19 -19.44 -37.94 -36.10
C LEU A 19 -18.00 -38.02 -35.56
N ASP A 20 -17.69 -37.22 -34.53
CA ASP A 20 -16.36 -37.23 -33.90
C ASP A 20 -16.24 -38.39 -32.92
N THR A 21 -15.66 -39.49 -33.38
CA THR A 21 -15.47 -40.73 -32.60
C THR A 21 -14.58 -40.55 -31.38
N ARG A 22 -13.81 -39.44 -31.30
CA ARG A 22 -12.99 -39.12 -30.12
C ARG A 22 -13.83 -38.88 -28.86
N LYS A 23 -15.10 -38.47 -28.99
CA LYS A 23 -16.00 -38.27 -27.84
C LYS A 23 -16.30 -39.58 -27.10
N SER A 24 -16.43 -40.70 -27.82
CA SER A 24 -16.68 -42.02 -27.22
C SER A 24 -15.53 -42.52 -26.34
N VAL A 25 -14.32 -41.98 -26.49
CA VAL A 25 -13.20 -42.27 -25.59
C VAL A 25 -13.51 -41.80 -24.16
N ALA A 26 -14.21 -40.68 -24.00
CA ALA A 26 -14.62 -40.18 -22.69
C ALA A 26 -15.63 -41.12 -22.00
N ASP A 27 -16.60 -41.65 -22.76
CA ASP A 27 -17.57 -42.63 -22.25
C ASP A 27 -16.90 -43.95 -21.86
N PHE A 28 -15.92 -44.40 -22.64
CA PHE A 28 -15.10 -45.56 -22.29
C PHE A 28 -14.32 -45.34 -20.99
N LEU A 29 -13.68 -44.17 -20.82
CA LEU A 29 -12.99 -43.82 -19.58
C LEU A 29 -13.94 -43.72 -18.39
N LEU A 30 -15.15 -43.19 -18.58
CA LEU A 30 -16.18 -43.16 -17.55
C LEU A 30 -16.60 -44.57 -17.15
N LEU A 31 -16.85 -45.45 -18.13
CA LEU A 31 -17.18 -46.86 -17.88
C LEU A 31 -16.05 -47.58 -17.14
N LEU A 32 -14.79 -47.33 -17.51
CA LEU A 32 -13.62 -47.87 -16.82
C LEU A 32 -13.59 -47.41 -15.35
N MET A 33 -13.85 -46.13 -15.09
CA MET A 33 -13.89 -45.59 -13.72
C MET A 33 -15.04 -46.18 -12.91
N VAL A 34 -16.22 -46.39 -13.51
CA VAL A 34 -17.36 -47.05 -12.85
C VAL A 34 -17.05 -48.51 -12.53
N ALA A 35 -16.41 -49.25 -13.44
CA ALA A 35 -15.99 -50.63 -13.20
C ALA A 35 -14.95 -50.72 -12.08
N CYS A 36 -13.96 -49.82 -12.05
CA CYS A 36 -12.99 -49.71 -10.96
C CYS A 36 -13.66 -49.35 -9.62
N GLN A 37 -14.65 -48.46 -9.63
CA GLN A 37 -15.39 -48.07 -8.43
C GLN A 37 -16.24 -49.23 -7.89
N GLU A 38 -16.89 -50.00 -8.76
CA GLU A 38 -17.61 -51.21 -8.35
C GLU A 38 -16.68 -52.24 -7.72
N TYR A 39 -15.50 -52.46 -8.32
CA TYR A 39 -14.47 -53.32 -7.73
C TYR A 39 -14.04 -52.84 -6.34
N ALA A 40 -13.90 -51.52 -6.15
CA ALA A 40 -13.58 -50.94 -4.85
C ALA A 40 -14.70 -51.15 -3.81
N PHE A 41 -15.97 -50.97 -4.19
CA PHE A 41 -17.11 -51.21 -3.29
C PHE A 41 -17.26 -52.69 -2.88
N ARG A 42 -16.96 -53.63 -3.78
CA ARG A 42 -17.01 -55.07 -3.45
C ARG A 42 -15.95 -55.48 -2.43
N ASN A 43 -14.82 -54.77 -2.37
CA ASN A 43 -13.68 -55.08 -1.51
C ASN A 43 -13.54 -54.13 -0.30
N GLU A 44 -14.56 -53.31 -0.01
CA GLU A 44 -14.48 -52.25 1.01
C GLU A 44 -14.33 -52.78 2.44
N THR A 45 -14.93 -53.94 2.75
CA THR A 45 -14.93 -54.51 4.12
C THR A 45 -13.61 -55.14 4.55
N ASP A 46 -12.80 -55.66 3.62
CA ASP A 46 -11.58 -56.42 3.90
C ASP A 46 -10.29 -55.67 3.48
N SER A 47 -10.36 -54.36 3.30
CA SER A 47 -9.24 -53.57 2.78
C SER A 47 -8.13 -53.32 3.82
N PRO A 48 -6.84 -53.53 3.48
CA PRO A 48 -5.72 -53.18 4.35
C PRO A 48 -5.57 -51.67 4.57
N ALA A 49 -6.26 -50.85 3.77
CA ALA A 49 -6.29 -49.39 3.91
C ALA A 49 -7.36 -48.88 4.90
N GLY A 50 -8.10 -49.78 5.55
CA GLY A 50 -9.11 -49.46 6.56
C GLY A 50 -10.51 -49.21 5.98
N ASP A 51 -11.42 -48.81 6.87
CA ASP A 51 -12.83 -48.57 6.58
C ASP A 51 -13.08 -47.16 6.00
N ASN A 52 -13.96 -47.07 4.99
CA ASN A 52 -14.36 -45.85 4.31
C ASN A 52 -15.74 -45.34 4.75
N GLU A 53 -16.37 -45.95 5.76
CA GLU A 53 -17.63 -45.48 6.32
C GLU A 53 -17.58 -44.00 6.77
N SER A 54 -18.68 -43.28 6.51
CA SER A 54 -18.80 -41.89 6.97
C SER A 54 -18.99 -41.83 8.50
N ILE A 55 -18.16 -41.03 9.17
CA ILE A 55 -18.08 -40.95 10.64
C ILE A 55 -19.42 -40.59 11.30
N TYR A 56 -20.26 -39.81 10.61
CA TYR A 56 -21.51 -39.26 11.13
C TYR A 56 -22.78 -40.04 10.73
N ALA A 57 -22.68 -41.12 9.94
CA ALA A 57 -23.84 -41.90 9.52
C ALA A 57 -24.30 -42.93 10.57
N SER A 58 -23.38 -43.58 11.27
CA SER A 58 -23.67 -44.79 12.07
C SER A 58 -24.11 -44.54 13.53
N SER A 59 -24.09 -43.31 14.04
CA SER A 59 -24.42 -43.02 15.44
C SER A 59 -25.48 -41.93 15.56
N GLY A 60 -26.64 -42.25 16.16
CA GLY A 60 -27.72 -41.29 16.45
C GLY A 60 -27.35 -40.16 17.44
N ARG A 61 -26.06 -39.99 17.80
CA ARG A 61 -25.56 -38.89 18.63
C ARG A 61 -25.05 -37.75 17.74
N ASN A 62 -25.62 -36.57 17.94
CA ASN A 62 -25.41 -35.38 17.11
C ASN A 62 -24.10 -34.59 17.42
N GLY A 63 -23.06 -35.24 17.97
CA GLY A 63 -21.85 -34.59 18.48
C GLY A 63 -20.54 -35.21 17.98
N LEU A 64 -19.41 -34.52 18.23
CA LEU A 64 -18.07 -35.03 17.88
C LEU A 64 -17.75 -36.30 18.67
N ARG A 65 -17.06 -37.26 18.05
CA ARG A 65 -16.64 -38.51 18.70
C ARG A 65 -15.52 -38.25 19.70
N ARG A 66 -15.58 -38.84 20.89
CA ARG A 66 -14.56 -38.60 21.94
C ARG A 66 -13.20 -39.23 21.61
N ASP A 67 -13.23 -40.37 20.93
CA ASP A 67 -12.04 -41.16 20.63
C ASP A 67 -11.70 -41.03 19.15
N ASN A 68 -10.77 -40.12 18.83
CA ASN A 68 -10.21 -39.97 17.50
C ASN A 68 -8.92 -40.79 17.39
N PRO A 69 -8.79 -41.72 16.42
CA PRO A 69 -7.59 -42.55 16.25
C PRO A 69 -6.37 -41.77 15.76
N THR A 70 -6.56 -40.56 15.23
CA THR A 70 -5.48 -39.72 14.68
C THR A 70 -4.99 -38.69 15.69
N TYR A 71 -3.68 -38.41 15.69
CA TYR A 71 -3.10 -37.34 16.51
C TYR A 71 -3.49 -35.94 16.00
N ASP A 72 -3.45 -34.94 16.88
CA ASP A 72 -3.71 -33.55 16.52
C ASP A 72 -2.51 -32.96 15.75
N PHE A 73 -2.58 -33.03 14.42
CA PHE A 73 -1.57 -32.48 13.50
C PHE A 73 -1.52 -30.94 13.49
N ILE A 74 -2.52 -30.26 14.07
CA ILE A 74 -2.56 -28.79 14.15
C ILE A 74 -1.76 -28.31 15.35
N ALA A 75 -1.89 -29.01 16.48
CA ALA A 75 -1.13 -28.71 17.70
C ALA A 75 0.35 -29.10 17.59
N GLN A 76 0.64 -30.30 17.06
CA GLN A 76 2.01 -30.79 16.91
C GLN A 76 2.33 -31.07 15.44
N GLN A 77 3.11 -30.18 14.82
CA GLN A 77 3.56 -30.32 13.44
C GLN A 77 4.87 -31.14 13.42
N ARG A 78 4.83 -32.39 12.93
CA ARG A 78 5.99 -33.29 12.93
C ARG A 78 6.71 -33.34 11.57
N SER A 79 5.97 -33.14 10.49
CA SER A 79 6.46 -33.29 9.11
C SER A 79 5.93 -32.19 8.20
N PHE A 80 6.59 -31.99 7.06
CA PHE A 80 6.08 -31.14 5.97
C PHE A 80 4.67 -31.54 5.51
N VAL A 81 4.35 -32.84 5.58
CA VAL A 81 3.02 -33.35 5.24
C VAL A 81 1.94 -32.77 6.17
N ASP A 82 2.26 -32.49 7.43
CA ASP A 82 1.29 -31.88 8.36
C ASP A 82 0.97 -30.43 7.99
N PHE A 83 1.93 -29.68 7.41
CA PHE A 83 1.65 -28.37 6.82
C PHE A 83 0.70 -28.47 5.63
N LEU A 84 0.90 -29.47 4.75
CA LEU A 84 -0.01 -29.73 3.63
C LEU A 84 -1.41 -30.13 4.13
N LYS A 85 -1.50 -30.96 5.18
CA LYS A 85 -2.79 -31.29 5.82
C LYS A 85 -3.49 -30.03 6.34
N ILE A 86 -2.78 -29.09 6.97
CA ILE A 86 -3.38 -27.83 7.42
C ILE A 86 -3.94 -27.05 6.22
N ILE A 87 -3.22 -26.95 5.10
CA ILE A 87 -3.70 -26.26 3.90
C ILE A 87 -5.00 -26.90 3.38
N VAL A 88 -5.02 -28.23 3.23
CA VAL A 88 -6.17 -28.95 2.69
C VAL A 88 -7.36 -28.97 3.65
N PHE A 89 -7.17 -29.39 4.91
CA PHE A 89 -8.27 -29.60 5.85
C PHE A 89 -8.76 -28.31 6.52
N MET A 90 -7.87 -27.36 6.84
CA MET A 90 -8.23 -26.13 7.54
C MET A 90 -8.63 -25.00 6.59
N TYR A 91 -7.90 -24.81 5.48
CA TYR A 91 -8.14 -23.72 4.54
C TYR A 91 -8.92 -24.14 3.28
N GLY A 92 -9.06 -25.44 3.02
CA GLY A 92 -9.76 -25.98 1.84
C GLY A 92 -11.17 -25.41 1.65
N HIS A 93 -11.94 -25.22 2.74
CA HIS A 93 -13.29 -24.68 2.65
C HIS A 93 -13.36 -23.24 2.11
N TRP A 94 -12.35 -22.40 2.35
CA TRP A 94 -12.29 -21.06 1.76
C TRP A 94 -11.98 -21.16 0.26
N ILE A 95 -11.04 -22.01 -0.11
CA ILE A 95 -10.66 -22.26 -1.51
C ILE A 95 -11.88 -22.74 -2.30
N THR A 96 -12.65 -23.69 -1.75
CA THR A 96 -13.84 -24.21 -2.42
C THR A 96 -14.92 -23.14 -2.62
N VAL A 97 -15.18 -22.29 -1.62
CA VAL A 97 -16.19 -21.23 -1.74
C VAL A 97 -15.74 -20.12 -2.70
N VAL A 98 -14.46 -19.78 -2.73
CA VAL A 98 -13.89 -18.84 -3.72
C VAL A 98 -14.04 -19.40 -5.12
N MET A 99 -13.79 -20.69 -5.35
CA MET A 99 -13.98 -21.29 -6.67
C MET A 99 -15.44 -21.33 -7.12
N VAL A 100 -16.38 -21.55 -6.20
CA VAL A 100 -17.83 -21.41 -6.48
C VAL A 100 -18.18 -19.96 -6.84
N LEU A 101 -17.59 -18.99 -6.16
CA LEU A 101 -17.78 -17.57 -6.48
C LEU A 101 -17.18 -17.20 -7.85
N VAL A 102 -16.01 -17.74 -8.21
CA VAL A 102 -15.41 -17.59 -9.54
C VAL A 102 -16.32 -18.19 -10.62
N ALA A 103 -16.91 -19.37 -10.38
CA ALA A 103 -17.91 -19.95 -11.29
C ALA A 103 -19.15 -19.06 -11.45
N GLY A 104 -19.61 -18.43 -10.36
CA GLY A 104 -20.71 -17.48 -10.39
C GLY A 104 -20.38 -16.15 -11.08
N LEU A 105 -19.14 -15.67 -11.03
CA LEU A 105 -18.73 -14.38 -11.62
C LEU A 105 -18.16 -14.51 -13.03
N GLY A 106 -17.91 -15.74 -13.50
CA GLY A 106 -17.60 -16.03 -14.90
C GLY A 106 -18.76 -15.79 -15.87
N GLY A 107 -19.89 -15.29 -15.38
CA GLY A 107 -21.13 -15.10 -16.12
C GLY A 107 -22.07 -14.06 -15.51
N VAL A 108 -23.10 -13.68 -16.29
CA VAL A 108 -24.14 -12.69 -15.91
C VAL A 108 -25.56 -13.28 -15.92
N SER A 109 -25.70 -14.60 -16.08
CA SER A 109 -27.00 -15.27 -16.08
C SER A 109 -27.66 -15.34 -14.70
N LEU A 110 -28.92 -15.75 -14.70
CA LEU A 110 -29.66 -16.10 -13.48
C LEU A 110 -28.97 -17.22 -12.68
N PHE A 111 -28.26 -18.14 -13.34
CA PHE A 111 -27.52 -19.21 -12.66
C PHE A 111 -26.28 -18.69 -11.93
N ALA A 112 -25.57 -17.74 -12.54
CA ALA A 112 -24.47 -17.02 -11.93
C ALA A 112 -24.91 -16.31 -10.64
N LEU A 113 -26.08 -15.63 -10.66
CA LEU A 113 -26.65 -14.97 -9.49
C LEU A 113 -26.86 -15.92 -8.30
N GLY A 114 -27.38 -17.14 -8.55
CA GLY A 114 -27.62 -18.09 -7.46
C GLY A 114 -26.33 -18.63 -6.85
N TYR A 115 -25.27 -18.85 -7.65
CA TYR A 115 -23.94 -19.15 -7.13
C TYR A 115 -23.43 -18.05 -6.21
N ILE A 116 -23.54 -16.80 -6.64
CA ILE A 116 -23.11 -15.63 -5.90
C ILE A 116 -23.86 -15.54 -4.56
N ILE A 117 -25.19 -15.63 -4.56
CA ILE A 117 -26.01 -15.54 -3.34
C ILE A 117 -25.65 -16.65 -2.35
N LEU A 118 -25.56 -17.90 -2.81
CA LEU A 118 -25.25 -19.05 -1.95
C LEU A 118 -23.81 -19.00 -1.42
N ALA A 119 -22.84 -18.60 -2.26
CA ALA A 119 -21.46 -18.42 -1.85
C ALA A 119 -21.34 -17.30 -0.80
N PHE A 120 -21.98 -16.14 -1.01
CA PHE A 120 -22.00 -15.05 -0.04
C PHE A 120 -22.65 -15.44 1.28
N TRP A 121 -23.72 -16.23 1.24
CA TRP A 121 -24.37 -16.71 2.45
C TRP A 121 -23.45 -17.60 3.30
N ILE A 122 -22.64 -18.45 2.67
CA ILE A 122 -21.65 -19.29 3.36
C ILE A 122 -20.45 -18.44 3.82
N LEU A 123 -19.91 -17.55 2.98
CA LEU A 123 -18.80 -16.64 3.34
C LEU A 123 -19.16 -15.74 4.52
N TRP A 124 -20.38 -15.24 4.59
CA TRP A 124 -20.85 -14.35 5.67
C TRP A 124 -20.82 -15.03 7.04
N GLN A 125 -21.19 -16.31 7.09
CA GLN A 125 -21.07 -17.11 8.31
C GLN A 125 -19.59 -17.42 8.58
N GLY A 126 -18.86 -17.92 7.58
CA GLY A 126 -17.44 -18.26 7.69
C GLY A 126 -17.21 -19.38 8.70
N THR A 127 -16.21 -19.21 9.57
CA THR A 127 -15.85 -20.26 10.56
C THR A 127 -16.90 -20.48 11.66
N SER A 128 -17.83 -19.54 11.87
CA SER A 128 -18.91 -19.74 12.84
C SER A 128 -19.88 -20.86 12.43
N LEU A 129 -19.92 -21.20 11.15
CA LEU A 129 -20.67 -22.32 10.61
C LEU A 129 -20.28 -23.66 11.25
N TYR A 130 -19.00 -23.83 11.64
CA TYR A 130 -18.48 -25.08 12.19
C TYR A 130 -18.57 -25.16 13.72
N ILE A 131 -18.99 -24.08 14.38
CA ILE A 131 -19.13 -23.99 15.85
C ILE A 131 -20.55 -24.43 16.29
N VAL A 132 -21.48 -24.58 15.35
CA VAL A 132 -22.90 -24.89 15.60
C VAL A 132 -23.05 -26.22 16.37
N LEU A 133 -24.01 -26.25 17.32
CA LEU A 133 -24.32 -27.43 18.16
C LEU A 133 -24.66 -28.68 17.36
N ASP A 134 -25.24 -28.53 16.16
CA ASP A 134 -25.66 -29.63 15.29
C ASP A 134 -24.97 -29.56 13.93
N TYR A 135 -24.03 -30.48 13.73
CA TYR A 135 -23.21 -30.60 12.52
C TYR A 135 -24.03 -30.93 11.26
N ARG A 136 -25.17 -31.61 11.39
CA ARG A 136 -26.02 -31.96 10.24
C ARG A 136 -26.55 -30.73 9.52
N LYS A 137 -26.80 -29.63 10.24
CA LYS A 137 -27.23 -28.36 9.65
C LYS A 137 -26.14 -27.80 8.73
N THR A 138 -24.88 -27.93 9.12
CA THR A 138 -23.75 -27.51 8.29
C THR A 138 -23.66 -28.36 7.02
N LEU A 139 -23.74 -29.68 7.13
CA LEU A 139 -23.77 -30.57 5.95
C LEU A 139 -24.95 -30.27 5.02
N LYS A 140 -26.16 -30.03 5.55
CA LYS A 140 -27.34 -29.68 4.73
C LYS A 140 -27.12 -28.43 3.89
N ARG A 141 -26.38 -27.44 4.40
CA ARG A 141 -26.09 -26.19 3.68
C ARG A 141 -25.08 -26.41 2.54
N TRP A 142 -24.06 -27.24 2.76
CA TRP A 142 -23.13 -27.62 1.70
C TRP A 142 -23.77 -28.53 0.66
N ASN A 143 -24.65 -29.44 1.08
CA ASN A 143 -25.44 -30.25 0.18
C ASN A 143 -26.39 -29.39 -0.66
N LEU A 144 -27.01 -28.34 -0.09
CA LEU A 144 -27.80 -27.37 -0.86
C LEU A 144 -26.97 -26.73 -1.98
N LEU A 145 -25.72 -26.36 -1.69
CA LEU A 145 -24.82 -25.80 -2.70
C LEU A 145 -24.46 -26.84 -3.77
N LEU A 146 -24.16 -28.08 -3.40
CA LEU A 146 -23.90 -29.17 -4.33
C LEU A 146 -25.13 -29.47 -5.23
N TYR A 147 -26.32 -29.54 -4.65
CA TYR A 147 -27.56 -29.73 -5.42
C TYR A 147 -27.77 -28.60 -6.41
N TYR A 148 -27.48 -27.35 -6.01
CA TYR A 148 -27.54 -26.21 -6.90
C TYR A 148 -26.54 -26.33 -8.06
N THR A 149 -25.30 -26.74 -7.81
CA THR A 149 -24.29 -26.88 -8.88
C THR A 149 -24.69 -27.94 -9.90
N VAL A 150 -25.20 -29.09 -9.42
CA VAL A 150 -25.69 -30.16 -10.30
C VAL A 150 -26.91 -29.70 -11.09
N PHE A 151 -27.84 -28.99 -10.44
CA PHE A 151 -29.01 -28.40 -11.11
C PHE A 151 -28.60 -27.42 -12.22
N VAL A 152 -27.64 -26.53 -11.96
CA VAL A 152 -27.14 -25.59 -12.98
C VAL A 152 -26.48 -26.33 -14.14
N MET A 153 -25.64 -27.33 -13.87
CA MET A 153 -25.02 -28.15 -14.91
C MET A 153 -26.09 -28.85 -15.78
N PHE A 154 -27.11 -29.45 -15.16
CA PHE A 154 -28.22 -30.06 -15.85
C PHE A 154 -28.99 -29.05 -16.72
N CYS A 155 -29.34 -27.89 -16.17
CA CYS A 155 -30.01 -26.82 -16.91
C CYS A 155 -29.16 -26.30 -18.08
N LYS A 156 -27.84 -26.14 -17.91
CA LYS A 156 -26.93 -25.73 -18.99
C LYS A 156 -26.94 -26.75 -20.14
N VAL A 157 -26.91 -28.06 -19.83
CA VAL A 157 -26.99 -29.12 -20.85
C VAL A 157 -28.33 -29.09 -21.58
N VAL A 158 -29.45 -28.93 -20.87
CA VAL A 158 -30.78 -28.81 -21.49
C VAL A 158 -30.88 -27.56 -22.38
N LEU A 159 -30.32 -26.43 -21.93
CA LEU A 159 -30.30 -25.19 -22.71
C LEU A 159 -29.44 -25.28 -23.97
N GLN A 160 -28.41 -26.15 -24.01
CA GLN A 160 -27.64 -26.41 -25.23
C GLN A 160 -28.50 -27.01 -26.36
N ILE A 161 -29.57 -27.77 -26.04
CA ILE A 161 -30.52 -28.27 -27.05
C ILE A 161 -31.17 -27.09 -27.77
N PHE A 162 -31.72 -26.15 -27.00
CA PHE A 162 -32.35 -24.96 -27.55
C PHE A 162 -31.32 -24.06 -28.27
N ALA A 163 -30.11 -23.95 -27.72
CA ALA A 163 -29.05 -23.13 -28.25
C ALA A 163 -28.45 -23.64 -29.56
N CYS A 164 -28.37 -24.95 -29.80
CA CYS A 164 -27.76 -25.52 -31.01
C CYS A 164 -28.81 -26.00 -32.03
N ALA A 165 -29.91 -26.62 -31.57
CA ALA A 165 -30.92 -27.17 -32.48
C ALA A 165 -31.95 -26.13 -32.94
N PHE A 166 -32.33 -25.16 -32.09
CA PHE A 166 -33.43 -24.22 -32.35
C PHE A 166 -33.00 -22.76 -32.51
N VAL A 167 -31.77 -22.52 -32.97
CA VAL A 167 -31.20 -21.17 -33.20
C VAL A 167 -32.11 -20.31 -34.08
N HIS A 168 -32.60 -20.87 -35.19
CA HIS A 168 -33.42 -20.15 -36.17
C HIS A 168 -34.69 -19.56 -35.55
N THR A 169 -35.38 -20.35 -34.72
CA THR A 169 -36.61 -19.92 -34.03
C THR A 169 -36.33 -18.81 -33.01
N LEU A 170 -35.14 -18.80 -32.39
CA LEU A 170 -34.73 -17.74 -31.46
C LEU A 170 -34.47 -16.40 -32.17
N ILE A 171 -33.94 -16.44 -33.41
CA ILE A 171 -33.71 -15.26 -34.25
C ILE A 171 -35.06 -14.70 -34.72
N GLU A 172 -35.93 -15.55 -35.29
CA GLU A 172 -37.22 -15.13 -35.86
C GLU A 172 -38.17 -14.49 -34.84
N THR A 173 -38.11 -14.90 -33.56
CA THR A 173 -39.01 -14.42 -32.50
C THR A 173 -38.43 -13.26 -31.67
N ASN A 174 -37.20 -12.81 -31.95
CA ASN A 174 -36.50 -11.71 -31.28
C ASN A 174 -36.48 -11.82 -29.73
N LEU A 175 -36.21 -13.01 -29.20
CA LEU A 175 -36.20 -13.29 -27.75
C LEU A 175 -34.85 -12.94 -27.08
N CYS A 176 -34.35 -11.72 -27.31
CA CYS A 176 -33.05 -11.31 -26.78
C CYS A 176 -33.00 -11.30 -25.24
N CYS A 177 -34.11 -10.94 -24.57
CA CYS A 177 -34.18 -10.94 -23.10
C CYS A 177 -33.95 -12.34 -22.50
N ILE A 178 -34.58 -13.38 -23.07
CA ILE A 178 -34.43 -14.77 -22.61
C ILE A 178 -33.02 -15.27 -22.91
N ARG A 179 -32.51 -14.95 -24.11
CA ARG A 179 -31.14 -15.28 -24.53
C ARG A 179 -30.09 -14.67 -23.59
N GLN A 180 -30.26 -13.42 -23.15
CA GLN A 180 -29.35 -12.76 -22.22
C GLN A 180 -29.53 -13.26 -20.77
N LEU A 181 -30.76 -13.48 -20.31
CA LEU A 181 -31.05 -13.92 -18.93
C LEU A 181 -30.45 -15.30 -18.60
N PHE A 182 -30.48 -16.22 -19.56
CA PHE A 182 -29.95 -17.58 -19.41
C PHE A 182 -28.63 -17.81 -20.12
N SER A 183 -28.07 -16.77 -20.76
CA SER A 183 -26.85 -16.84 -21.57
C SER A 183 -26.89 -18.00 -22.58
N ILE A 184 -27.87 -18.00 -23.49
CA ILE A 184 -28.07 -19.10 -24.46
C ILE A 184 -27.12 -18.92 -25.65
N VAL A 185 -26.09 -19.76 -25.76
CA VAL A 185 -25.14 -19.82 -26.89
C VAL A 185 -24.72 -21.27 -27.13
N CYS A 186 -24.70 -21.70 -28.40
CA CYS A 186 -24.22 -23.03 -28.78
C CYS A 186 -22.70 -23.14 -28.60
N VAL A 187 -22.24 -24.16 -27.87
CA VAL A 187 -20.80 -24.39 -27.61
C VAL A 187 -20.19 -25.43 -28.57
N SER A 188 -20.98 -26.35 -29.12
CA SER A 188 -20.47 -27.41 -29.99
C SER A 188 -20.15 -26.89 -31.39
N ILE A 189 -18.88 -26.96 -31.79
CA ILE A 189 -18.42 -26.69 -33.15
C ILE A 189 -18.50 -27.99 -33.95
N ILE A 190 -19.13 -27.97 -35.13
CA ILE A 190 -19.24 -29.14 -36.02
C ILE A 190 -17.90 -29.33 -36.75
N PRO A 191 -17.14 -30.41 -36.51
CA PRO A 191 -15.83 -30.60 -37.13
C PRO A 191 -15.94 -30.98 -38.62
N GLY A 192 -15.14 -30.34 -39.49
CA GLY A 192 -14.97 -30.74 -40.90
C GLY A 192 -15.55 -29.81 -41.98
N ARG A 193 -16.03 -28.61 -41.66
CA ARG A 193 -16.52 -27.66 -42.68
C ARG A 193 -16.01 -26.23 -42.39
N ILE A 194 -15.08 -25.74 -43.23
CA ILE A 194 -14.33 -24.47 -43.04
C ILE A 194 -15.21 -23.22 -43.19
N ASN A 195 -16.42 -23.35 -43.73
CA ASN A 195 -17.40 -22.26 -43.77
C ASN A 195 -18.68 -22.72 -43.08
N ASN A 196 -19.11 -21.94 -42.08
CA ASN A 196 -20.30 -22.10 -41.24
C ASN A 196 -21.63 -22.04 -42.04
N TYR A 197 -21.85 -22.88 -43.04
CA TYR A 197 -23.04 -22.84 -43.92
C TYR A 197 -24.34 -23.40 -43.32
N TYR A 198 -24.55 -23.19 -42.02
CA TYR A 198 -25.85 -23.27 -41.35
C TYR A 198 -25.99 -22.31 -40.15
N LEU A 199 -24.94 -21.53 -39.80
CA LEU A 199 -25.14 -20.27 -39.07
C LEU A 199 -25.36 -19.20 -40.15
N PRO A 200 -26.55 -18.60 -40.26
CA PRO A 200 -26.74 -17.52 -41.22
C PRO A 200 -25.78 -16.37 -40.87
N SER A 201 -25.36 -15.59 -41.87
CA SER A 201 -24.74 -14.28 -41.69
C SER A 201 -25.54 -13.39 -40.71
N GLU A 202 -26.85 -13.65 -40.60
CA GLU A 202 -27.78 -13.08 -39.62
C GLU A 202 -27.44 -13.43 -38.16
N GLN A 203 -26.82 -14.58 -37.83
CA GLN A 203 -26.42 -14.90 -36.45
C GLN A 203 -25.24 -14.03 -36.00
N GLN A 204 -24.33 -13.65 -36.91
CA GLN A 204 -23.22 -12.76 -36.59
C GLN A 204 -23.69 -11.30 -36.43
N GLU A 205 -24.83 -10.96 -37.01
CA GLU A 205 -25.54 -9.68 -36.85
C GLU A 205 -26.39 -9.69 -35.57
N PHE A 206 -27.11 -10.78 -35.29
CA PHE A 206 -27.86 -11.02 -34.05
C PHE A 206 -26.96 -11.18 -32.81
N ASP A 207 -25.72 -11.69 -32.96
CA ASP A 207 -24.69 -11.67 -31.92
C ASP A 207 -24.19 -10.24 -31.61
N LYS A 208 -24.27 -9.32 -32.59
CA LYS A 208 -23.95 -7.89 -32.39
C LYS A 208 -25.12 -7.13 -31.75
N GLU A 209 -26.36 -7.43 -32.15
CA GLU A 209 -27.57 -6.83 -31.56
C GLU A 209 -27.86 -7.36 -30.15
N CYS A 210 -27.59 -8.65 -29.91
CA CYS A 210 -27.83 -9.34 -28.64
C CYS A 210 -26.57 -10.07 -28.14
N ALA A 211 -25.56 -9.30 -27.72
CA ALA A 211 -24.29 -9.82 -27.25
C ALA A 211 -24.40 -10.57 -25.91
N VAL A 212 -23.82 -11.78 -25.87
CA VAL A 212 -23.75 -12.67 -24.70
C VAL A 212 -22.32 -13.21 -24.56
N GLN A 213 -21.86 -13.41 -23.33
CA GLN A 213 -20.49 -13.84 -23.05
C GLN A 213 -20.31 -15.35 -23.30
N LYS A 214 -19.49 -15.71 -24.29
CA LYS A 214 -19.29 -17.12 -24.72
C LYS A 214 -18.56 -18.01 -23.70
N SER A 215 -17.86 -17.41 -22.72
CA SER A 215 -17.19 -18.16 -21.65
C SER A 215 -18.15 -18.74 -20.61
N GLU A 216 -19.31 -18.12 -20.41
CA GLU A 216 -20.30 -18.53 -19.41
C GLU A 216 -21.03 -19.84 -19.79
N THR A 217 -21.22 -20.06 -21.09
CA THR A 217 -21.91 -21.24 -21.62
C THR A 217 -21.07 -22.51 -21.55
N GLN A 218 -19.76 -22.37 -21.35
CA GLN A 218 -18.87 -23.49 -21.10
C GLN A 218 -19.03 -24.01 -19.67
N ILE A 219 -19.13 -25.33 -19.51
CA ILE A 219 -19.37 -26.00 -18.21
C ILE A 219 -18.08 -26.18 -17.36
N GLY A 220 -16.94 -25.71 -17.85
CA GLY A 220 -15.62 -25.99 -17.26
C GLY A 220 -15.49 -25.50 -15.81
N PHE A 221 -15.87 -24.25 -15.54
CA PHE A 221 -15.81 -23.69 -14.18
C PHE A 221 -16.79 -24.38 -13.22
N ASP A 222 -17.98 -24.75 -13.70
CA ASP A 222 -18.97 -25.51 -12.92
C ASP A 222 -18.43 -26.89 -12.53
N THR A 223 -17.76 -27.57 -13.47
CA THR A 223 -17.18 -28.90 -13.27
C THR A 223 -16.06 -28.86 -12.23
N PHE A 224 -15.20 -27.85 -12.29
CA PHE A 224 -14.13 -27.68 -11.31
C PHE A 224 -14.67 -27.33 -9.91
N ALA A 225 -15.67 -26.45 -9.84
CA ALA A 225 -16.37 -26.14 -8.58
C ALA A 225 -17.04 -27.38 -7.99
N PHE A 226 -17.71 -28.19 -8.81
CA PHE A 226 -18.32 -29.45 -8.40
C PHE A 226 -17.28 -30.43 -7.82
N GLY A 227 -16.14 -30.61 -8.50
CA GLY A 227 -15.05 -31.47 -8.02
C GLY A 227 -14.52 -31.05 -6.64
N LEU A 228 -14.33 -29.74 -6.43
CA LEU A 228 -13.92 -29.21 -5.13
C LEU A 228 -14.99 -29.35 -4.05
N LEU A 229 -16.27 -29.18 -4.38
CA LEU A 229 -17.37 -29.37 -3.43
C LEU A 229 -17.47 -30.83 -2.95
N VAL A 230 -17.32 -31.79 -3.86
CA VAL A 230 -17.29 -33.22 -3.51
C VAL A 230 -16.08 -33.54 -2.62
N LEU A 231 -14.90 -33.00 -2.96
CA LEU A 231 -13.70 -33.15 -2.13
C LEU A 231 -13.92 -32.56 -0.72
N GLN A 232 -14.54 -31.39 -0.62
CA GLN A 232 -14.81 -30.72 0.65
C GLN A 232 -15.83 -31.47 1.50
N LEU A 233 -16.88 -32.04 0.89
CA LEU A 233 -17.84 -32.92 1.57
C LEU A 233 -17.17 -34.19 2.11
N ARG A 234 -16.18 -34.75 1.38
CA ARG A 234 -15.38 -35.86 1.88
C ARG A 234 -14.51 -35.45 3.06
N ILE A 235 -13.86 -34.28 2.99
CA ILE A 235 -13.07 -33.69 4.09
C ILE A 235 -13.91 -33.57 5.37
N PHE A 236 -15.14 -33.07 5.23
CA PHE A 236 -16.09 -32.90 6.34
C PHE A 236 -16.40 -34.20 7.09
N ASN A 237 -16.49 -35.32 6.38
CA ASN A 237 -16.73 -36.64 6.98
C ASN A 237 -15.45 -37.37 7.44
N SER A 238 -14.30 -36.68 7.53
CA SER A 238 -13.00 -37.25 7.92
C SER A 238 -12.63 -37.00 9.38
N TRP A 239 -11.83 -37.89 9.97
CA TRP A 239 -11.30 -37.79 11.33
C TRP A 239 -10.36 -36.58 11.50
N TYR A 240 -9.69 -36.16 10.42
CA TYR A 240 -8.82 -34.98 10.42
C TYR A 240 -9.61 -33.68 10.59
N PHE A 241 -10.80 -33.58 9.97
CA PHE A 241 -11.62 -32.37 10.09
C PHE A 241 -12.17 -32.18 11.50
N GLN A 242 -12.33 -33.26 12.28
CA GLN A 242 -12.70 -33.16 13.68
C GLN A 242 -11.69 -32.34 14.50
N HIS A 243 -10.38 -32.50 14.23
CA HIS A 243 -9.34 -31.66 14.86
C HIS A 243 -9.47 -30.19 14.43
N CYS A 244 -9.83 -29.92 13.17
CA CYS A 244 -10.14 -28.56 12.71
C CYS A 244 -11.35 -27.95 13.44
N VAL A 245 -12.40 -28.74 13.72
CA VAL A 245 -13.56 -28.26 14.49
C VAL A 245 -13.18 -27.90 15.93
N VAL A 246 -12.36 -28.74 16.58
CA VAL A 246 -11.80 -28.42 17.92
C VAL A 246 -10.93 -27.17 17.85
N GLU A 247 -10.17 -26.98 16.78
CA GLU A 247 -9.36 -25.79 16.51
C GLU A 247 -10.22 -24.51 16.34
N TYR A 248 -11.35 -24.59 15.65
CA TYR A 248 -12.29 -23.46 15.52
C TYR A 248 -12.99 -23.16 16.84
N ARG A 249 -13.46 -24.17 17.58
CA ARG A 249 -14.08 -24.00 18.91
C ARG A 249 -13.11 -23.38 19.92
N SER A 250 -11.87 -23.86 19.98
CA SER A 250 -10.84 -23.28 20.86
C SER A 250 -10.48 -21.85 20.48
N THR A 251 -10.41 -21.51 19.18
CA THR A 251 -10.29 -20.12 18.73
C THR A 251 -11.47 -19.28 19.23
N ALA A 252 -12.68 -19.83 19.16
CA ALA A 252 -13.90 -19.16 19.62
C ALA A 252 -13.93 -18.91 21.12
N VAL A 253 -13.44 -19.86 21.93
CA VAL A 253 -13.29 -19.68 23.38
C VAL A 253 -12.36 -18.50 23.68
N LEU A 254 -11.28 -18.33 22.90
CA LEU A 254 -10.29 -17.27 23.08
C LEU A 254 -10.64 -15.93 22.37
N MET A 255 -11.78 -15.83 21.66
CA MET A 255 -12.24 -14.58 21.03
C MET A 255 -12.41 -13.50 22.12
N ASN A 256 -11.71 -12.36 22.04
CA ASN A 256 -11.55 -11.25 23.01
C ASN A 256 -10.21 -11.29 23.75
N ARG A 257 -9.55 -12.43 23.86
CA ARG A 257 -8.24 -12.48 24.52
C ARG A 257 -7.17 -11.75 23.71
N GLY A 258 -7.23 -11.86 22.38
CA GLY A 258 -6.35 -11.12 21.47
C GLY A 258 -6.45 -9.60 21.65
N THR A 259 -7.67 -9.06 21.74
CA THR A 259 -7.87 -7.62 21.98
C THR A 259 -7.32 -7.18 23.32
N VAL A 260 -7.55 -7.95 24.39
CA VAL A 260 -7.03 -7.62 25.71
C VAL A 260 -5.50 -7.58 25.70
N LEU A 261 -4.84 -8.54 25.02
CA LEU A 261 -3.38 -8.54 24.89
C LEU A 261 -2.86 -7.35 24.05
N GLN A 262 -3.56 -6.99 22.98
CA GLN A 262 -3.22 -5.81 22.18
C GLN A 262 -3.40 -4.52 22.97
N ASP A 263 -4.51 -4.36 23.69
CA ASP A 263 -4.78 -3.18 24.51
C ASP A 263 -3.72 -3.03 25.61
N GLN A 264 -3.31 -4.13 26.26
CA GLN A 264 -2.23 -4.13 27.25
C GLN A 264 -0.88 -3.70 26.66
N LEU A 265 -0.55 -4.15 25.45
CA LEU A 265 0.66 -3.73 24.74
C LEU A 265 0.60 -2.24 24.37
N ILE A 266 -0.51 -1.79 23.81
CA ILE A 266 -0.70 -0.38 23.42
C ILE A 266 -0.63 0.53 24.66
N GLU A 267 -1.25 0.13 25.76
CA GLU A 267 -1.18 0.85 27.03
C GLU A 267 0.25 0.95 27.55
N ARG A 268 1.01 -0.15 27.52
CA ARG A 268 2.44 -0.16 27.87
C ARG A 268 3.23 0.82 27.00
N GLU A 269 3.07 0.77 25.69
CA GLU A 269 3.77 1.67 24.76
C GLU A 269 3.41 3.14 24.99
N MET A 270 2.13 3.44 25.26
CA MET A 270 1.69 4.79 25.58
C MET A 270 2.31 5.31 26.88
N ILE A 271 2.41 4.46 27.91
CA ILE A 271 3.04 4.79 29.19
C ILE A 271 4.54 5.04 29.00
N GLU A 272 5.23 4.20 28.23
CA GLU A 272 6.65 4.37 27.91
C GLU A 272 6.92 5.66 27.14
N GLN A 273 6.10 5.96 26.11
CA GLN A 273 6.21 7.22 25.37
C GLN A 273 5.96 8.43 26.27
N LYS A 274 4.96 8.36 27.15
CA LYS A 274 4.68 9.44 28.11
C LYS A 274 5.87 9.66 29.04
N LYS A 275 6.44 8.60 29.62
CA LYS A 275 7.64 8.67 30.47
C LYS A 275 8.82 9.29 29.72
N GLN A 276 9.04 8.91 28.46
CA GLN A 276 10.10 9.46 27.63
C GLN A 276 9.84 10.93 27.26
N GLN A 277 8.60 11.32 26.96
CA GLN A 277 8.23 12.71 26.72
C GLN A 277 8.42 13.57 27.97
N GLU A 278 8.05 13.06 29.15
CA GLU A 278 8.30 13.72 30.43
C GLU A 278 9.81 13.84 30.70
N LYS A 279 10.61 12.81 30.41
CA LYS A 279 12.09 12.87 30.51
C LYS A 279 12.65 13.92 29.57
N LYS A 280 12.19 13.98 28.31
CA LYS A 280 12.58 15.01 27.33
C LYS A 280 12.17 16.41 27.79
N PHE A 281 10.96 16.58 28.29
CA PHE A 281 10.48 17.86 28.81
C PHE A 281 11.29 18.31 30.03
N LYS A 282 11.62 17.39 30.94
CA LYS A 282 12.49 17.66 32.09
C LYS A 282 13.90 18.03 31.65
N ASN A 283 14.46 17.34 30.64
CA ASN A 283 15.76 17.68 30.06
C ASN A 283 15.72 19.07 29.39
N ILE A 284 14.70 19.37 28.58
CA ILE A 284 14.52 20.69 27.97
C ILE A 284 14.43 21.76 29.05
N LYS A 285 13.61 21.55 30.09
CA LYS A 285 13.49 22.48 31.22
C LYS A 285 14.83 22.69 31.92
N MET A 286 15.55 21.61 32.22
CA MET A 286 16.87 21.67 32.83
C MET A 286 17.87 22.44 31.95
N ARG A 287 17.89 22.19 30.63
CA ARG A 287 18.71 22.92 29.66
C ARG A 287 18.31 24.38 29.57
N THR A 288 17.02 24.71 29.55
CA THR A 288 16.55 26.10 29.56
C THR A 288 16.95 26.82 30.85
N ASP A 289 16.87 26.14 32.00
CA ASP A 289 17.30 26.67 33.29
C ASP A 289 18.83 26.82 33.36
N GLN A 290 19.60 25.88 32.80
CA GLN A 290 21.06 25.98 32.67
C GLN A 290 21.45 27.16 31.77
N ILE A 291 20.88 27.23 30.56
CA ILE A 291 21.08 28.34 29.63
C ILE A 291 20.78 29.67 30.32
N ARG A 292 19.66 29.77 31.05
CA ARG A 292 19.31 30.97 31.82
C ARG A 292 20.37 31.32 32.87
N LYS A 293 20.82 30.35 33.67
CA LYS A 293 21.87 30.56 34.68
C LYS A 293 23.20 30.98 34.06
N ASP A 294 23.57 30.38 32.93
CA ASP A 294 24.80 30.73 32.22
C ASP A 294 24.71 32.15 31.66
N TYR A 295 23.57 32.54 31.09
CA TYR A 295 23.30 33.93 30.70
C TYR A 295 23.39 34.88 31.90
N GLU A 296 22.78 34.55 33.04
CA GLU A 296 22.84 35.35 34.27
C GLU A 296 24.27 35.46 34.84
N LYS A 297 25.04 34.36 34.86
CA LYS A 297 26.45 34.31 35.28
C LYS A 297 27.29 35.23 34.39
N ARG A 298 27.13 35.14 33.06
CA ARG A 298 27.84 36.01 32.10
C ARG A 298 27.46 37.48 32.27
N LEU A 299 26.19 37.78 32.51
CA LEU A 299 25.70 39.14 32.74
C LEU A 299 26.24 39.76 34.05
N SER A 300 26.33 38.95 35.11
CA SER A 300 26.85 39.40 36.42
C SER A 300 28.35 39.73 36.43
N LYS A 301 29.14 39.09 35.57
CA LYS A 301 30.61 39.26 35.52
C LYS A 301 31.03 40.65 35.01
N THR A 302 30.22 41.30 34.19
CA THR A 302 30.58 42.54 33.48
C THR A 302 29.73 43.76 33.82
N GLY A 303 28.85 43.70 34.82
CA GLY A 303 27.96 44.83 35.15
C GLY A 303 27.03 45.20 33.98
N ALA A 304 26.64 44.20 33.18
CA ALA A 304 25.99 44.40 31.90
C ALA A 304 24.52 44.82 32.03
N PHE A 305 24.07 45.67 31.11
CA PHE A 305 22.72 46.22 31.03
C PHE A 305 21.66 45.14 30.76
N VAL A 306 20.57 45.16 31.54
CA VAL A 306 19.42 44.26 31.34
C VAL A 306 18.29 45.03 30.64
N PRO A 307 18.08 44.84 29.32
CA PRO A 307 17.00 45.51 28.60
C PRO A 307 15.63 44.96 29.02
N GLN A 308 14.66 45.83 29.32
CA GLN A 308 13.26 45.42 29.56
C GLN A 308 12.46 45.27 28.27
N THR A 309 12.90 45.90 27.18
CA THR A 309 12.31 45.78 25.84
C THR A 309 13.40 45.56 24.78
N TYR A 310 13.06 44.93 23.66
CA TYR A 310 14.02 44.60 22.58
C TYR A 310 14.70 45.85 21.96
N SER A 311 14.03 47.00 22.04
CA SER A 311 14.54 48.29 21.56
C SER A 311 15.37 49.06 22.59
N GLN A 312 15.47 48.56 23.84
CA GLN A 312 16.27 49.21 24.88
C GLN A 312 17.74 48.84 24.73
N GLY A 313 18.59 49.86 24.76
CA GLY A 313 20.04 49.77 24.63
C GLY A 313 20.70 50.87 25.44
N THR A 314 21.86 50.60 26.05
CA THR A 314 22.71 51.62 26.68
C THR A 314 24.13 51.54 26.12
N GLU A 315 24.81 52.69 26.12
CA GLU A 315 26.23 52.79 25.75
C GLU A 315 27.08 52.00 26.75
N ALA A 316 27.88 51.05 26.26
CA ALA A 316 28.90 50.39 27.07
C ALA A 316 30.03 51.40 27.34
N HIS A 317 30.02 52.04 28.51
CA HIS A 317 31.17 52.80 28.98
C HIS A 317 32.27 51.82 29.41
N TYR A 318 33.34 51.72 28.63
CA TYR A 318 34.59 51.06 29.03
C TYR A 318 35.35 51.97 30.01
N PRO A 319 35.53 51.60 31.30
CA PRO A 319 36.48 52.28 32.15
C PRO A 319 37.88 51.74 31.81
N ASN A 320 38.74 52.61 31.28
CA ASN A 320 40.17 52.39 31.01
C ASN A 320 40.53 51.72 29.67
N ASN A 321 40.44 52.47 28.56
CA ASN A 321 41.28 52.23 27.38
C ASN A 321 42.47 53.22 27.40
N PRO A 322 43.74 52.78 27.46
CA PRO A 322 44.90 53.68 27.54
C PRO A 322 45.33 54.31 26.20
N ASN A 323 44.65 54.04 25.08
CA ASN A 323 45.10 54.53 23.77
C ASN A 323 44.75 56.01 23.53
N PRO A 324 45.73 56.91 23.32
CA PRO A 324 45.49 58.37 23.23
C PRO A 324 44.96 58.87 21.87
N TRP A 325 44.77 57.99 20.88
CA TRP A 325 44.61 58.41 19.47
C TRP A 325 43.16 58.68 19.01
N TYR A 326 42.16 58.50 19.88
CA TYR A 326 40.75 58.80 19.56
C TYR A 326 40.18 59.96 20.40
N ARG A 327 40.97 61.03 20.57
CA ARG A 327 40.49 62.29 21.15
C ARG A 327 40.49 63.39 20.08
N LEU A 328 39.45 63.41 19.25
CA LEU A 328 39.06 64.55 18.40
C LEU A 328 37.54 64.68 18.57
N SER A 329 37.11 65.55 19.50
CA SER A 329 36.57 66.90 19.19
C SER A 329 35.32 66.83 18.31
N ASP A 330 34.13 66.87 18.89
CA ASP A 330 33.40 68.12 19.13
C ASP A 330 32.06 67.79 19.82
N SER A 331 31.65 68.67 20.72
CA SER A 331 30.49 68.53 21.59
C SER A 331 29.32 69.33 21.03
N SER A 332 28.52 68.78 20.10
CA SER A 332 27.21 69.39 19.78
C SER A 332 26.18 68.56 19.00
N GLU A 333 26.35 67.25 18.73
CA GLU A 333 25.26 66.43 18.17
C GLU A 333 25.19 65.05 18.82
N ARG A 334 24.49 64.98 19.97
CA ARG A 334 24.14 63.70 20.60
C ARG A 334 22.94 63.10 19.85
N SER A 335 23.19 62.50 18.69
CA SER A 335 22.21 61.62 18.07
C SER A 335 22.22 60.26 18.78
N ASP A 336 21.02 59.86 19.18
CA ASP A 336 20.65 58.77 20.08
C ASP A 336 20.94 57.39 19.43
N TYR A 337 22.21 57.00 19.26
CA TYR A 337 22.58 55.66 18.78
C TYR A 337 22.46 54.62 19.91
N ARG A 338 21.23 54.27 20.28
CA ARG A 338 20.96 53.17 21.22
C ARG A 338 21.36 51.84 20.59
N VAL A 339 22.36 51.17 21.16
CA VAL A 339 22.74 49.81 20.74
C VAL A 339 21.60 48.86 21.09
N LEU A 340 20.82 48.42 20.09
CA LEU A 340 19.75 47.43 20.33
C LEU A 340 20.30 46.22 21.09
N ALA A 341 19.52 45.67 22.03
CA ALA A 341 19.83 44.46 22.80
C ALA A 341 20.39 43.31 21.92
N LYS A 342 19.87 43.18 20.70
CA LYS A 342 20.34 42.23 19.69
C LYS A 342 21.83 42.35 19.30
N ARG A 343 22.38 43.57 19.34
CA ARG A 343 23.77 43.89 18.98
C ARG A 343 24.68 44.13 20.20
N ALA A 344 24.18 43.87 21.42
CA ALA A 344 24.93 44.06 22.66
C ALA A 344 25.92 42.92 22.99
N GLY A 345 26.15 42.00 22.04
CA GLY A 345 27.13 40.92 22.19
C GLY A 345 28.56 41.44 22.09
N ASP A 346 29.43 41.00 22.99
CA ASP A 346 30.84 41.38 23.06
C ASP A 346 31.68 40.15 23.47
N TYR A 347 33.02 40.29 23.50
CA TYR A 347 33.96 39.19 23.72
C TYR A 347 33.72 38.39 25.02
N TYR A 348 33.20 39.02 26.08
CA TYR A 348 32.86 38.35 27.34
C TYR A 348 31.84 37.21 27.18
N MET A 349 31.07 37.18 26.09
CA MET A 349 30.09 36.11 25.82
C MET A 349 30.74 34.80 25.36
N PHE A 350 32.01 34.84 24.91
CA PHE A 350 32.79 33.69 24.45
C PHE A 350 33.84 33.22 25.47
N GLU A 351 33.92 33.85 26.65
CA GLU A 351 34.71 33.35 27.77
C GLU A 351 34.07 32.08 28.32
N TYR A 352 34.47 30.94 27.75
CA TYR A 352 33.99 29.61 28.12
C TYR A 352 35.12 28.85 28.84
N ASP A 353 34.75 28.12 29.88
CA ASP A 353 35.64 27.18 30.57
C ASP A 353 35.32 25.75 30.09
N PRO A 354 36.24 25.10 29.34
CA PRO A 354 36.09 23.71 28.89
C PRO A 354 35.82 22.70 29.99
N SER A 355 36.19 23.02 31.24
CA SER A 355 36.07 22.10 32.37
C SER A 355 34.71 22.14 33.07
N GLU A 356 33.95 23.23 32.91
CA GLU A 356 32.59 23.37 33.43
C GLU A 356 31.53 22.82 32.45
N ASP A 357 31.88 22.61 31.18
CA ASP A 357 30.96 22.18 30.12
C ASP A 357 30.76 20.66 30.17
N ALA A 358 29.57 20.22 30.60
CA ALA A 358 29.23 18.80 30.59
C ALA A 358 29.12 18.36 29.11
N LEU A 359 29.96 17.39 28.70
CA LEU A 359 29.84 16.73 27.40
C LEU A 359 28.47 16.04 27.34
N ASP A 360 27.49 16.76 26.79
CA ASP A 360 26.15 16.25 26.59
C ASP A 360 26.21 15.06 25.62
N GLU A 361 25.85 13.88 26.11
CA GLU A 361 25.63 12.72 25.25
C GLU A 361 24.66 13.14 24.13
N PRO A 362 24.98 12.82 22.86
CA PRO A 362 24.06 13.12 21.77
C PRO A 362 22.74 12.46 22.10
N VAL A 363 21.66 13.26 22.13
CA VAL A 363 20.31 12.71 22.23
C VAL A 363 20.10 11.89 20.96
N GLU A 364 20.30 10.58 21.07
CA GLU A 364 20.00 9.64 20.01
C GLU A 364 18.55 9.86 19.59
N THR A 365 18.39 9.97 18.27
CA THR A 365 17.15 10.03 17.49
C THR A 365 15.90 10.49 18.24
N PHE A 366 15.41 11.70 17.92
CA PHE A 366 14.20 12.27 18.54
C PHE A 366 12.93 11.41 18.35
N VAL A 367 12.94 10.47 17.40
CA VAL A 367 11.92 9.42 17.24
C VAL A 367 12.24 8.33 18.27
N PRO A 368 11.43 8.18 19.32
CA PRO A 368 11.70 7.17 20.33
C PRO A 368 11.59 5.78 19.71
N GLU A 369 12.64 5.00 19.85
CA GLU A 369 12.51 3.56 19.70
C GLU A 369 11.74 3.03 20.90
N VAL A 370 10.67 2.30 20.61
CA VAL A 370 9.77 1.72 21.62
C VAL A 370 10.54 0.74 22.52
N THR A 371 11.68 0.24 22.05
CA THR A 371 12.60 -0.65 22.79
C THR A 371 14.03 -0.39 22.30
N PRO A 372 14.95 0.17 23.12
CA PRO A 372 16.33 0.42 22.70
C PRO A 372 17.03 -0.91 22.36
N GLY A 373 17.65 -0.99 21.18
CA GLY A 373 18.40 -2.17 20.71
C GLY A 373 17.59 -3.26 20.01
N ALA A 374 16.26 -3.17 19.97
CA ALA A 374 15.43 -4.10 19.18
C ALA A 374 15.49 -3.85 17.66
N SER A 375 16.17 -2.77 17.27
CA SER A 375 16.46 -2.33 15.90
C SER A 375 17.74 -2.91 15.32
N ASP A 376 18.60 -3.49 16.17
CA ASP A 376 20.00 -3.64 15.82
C ASP A 376 20.18 -4.94 15.05
N PHE A 377 20.51 -4.80 13.76
CA PHE A 377 20.92 -5.92 12.96
C PHE A 377 22.36 -6.26 13.36
N ASN A 378 22.54 -7.35 14.11
CA ASN A 378 23.84 -7.79 14.64
C ASN A 378 24.87 -8.22 13.56
N LYS A 379 24.64 -7.91 12.28
CA LYS A 379 25.51 -8.20 11.14
C LYS A 379 25.73 -6.95 10.30
N LEU A 380 26.66 -7.00 9.35
CA LEU A 380 26.87 -5.87 8.44
C LEU A 380 25.70 -5.73 7.47
N ASP A 381 25.16 -4.51 7.36
CA ASP A 381 24.12 -4.19 6.38
C ASP A 381 24.64 -4.32 4.94
N PRO A 382 23.76 -4.58 3.95
CA PRO A 382 24.16 -4.61 2.53
C PRO A 382 24.94 -3.37 2.08
N ALA A 383 24.59 -2.19 2.60
CA ALA A 383 25.28 -0.94 2.33
C ALA A 383 26.69 -0.90 2.96
N GLN A 384 26.85 -1.38 4.19
CA GLN A 384 28.15 -1.49 4.86
C GLN A 384 29.05 -2.50 4.15
N LEU A 385 28.50 -3.65 3.75
CA LEU A 385 29.20 -4.66 2.94
C LEU A 385 29.71 -4.06 1.63
N MET A 386 28.84 -3.34 0.91
CA MET A 386 29.22 -2.67 -0.34
C MET A 386 30.29 -1.59 -0.10
N HIS A 387 30.18 -0.81 0.97
CA HIS A 387 31.17 0.19 1.33
C HIS A 387 32.54 -0.45 1.62
N THR A 388 32.58 -1.55 2.38
CA THR A 388 33.84 -2.28 2.64
C THR A 388 34.47 -2.84 1.37
N ALA A 389 33.65 -3.35 0.43
CA ALA A 389 34.14 -3.84 -0.86
C ALA A 389 34.70 -2.72 -1.74
N VAL A 390 34.03 -1.56 -1.78
CA VAL A 390 34.50 -0.38 -2.54
C VAL A 390 35.78 0.19 -1.92
N GLN A 391 35.90 0.19 -0.59
CA GLN A 391 37.13 0.62 0.10
C GLN A 391 38.32 -0.33 -0.16
N ARG A 392 38.06 -1.62 -0.39
CA ARG A 392 39.08 -2.63 -0.76
C ARG A 392 39.23 -2.83 -2.28
N ASP A 393 38.93 -1.80 -3.08
CA ASP A 393 39.10 -1.81 -4.54
C ASP A 393 38.42 -3.01 -5.25
N LEU A 394 37.30 -3.50 -4.71
CA LEU A 394 36.53 -4.65 -5.21
C LEU A 394 37.30 -5.98 -5.23
N ASP A 395 38.34 -6.17 -4.41
CA ASP A 395 38.92 -7.50 -4.18
C ASP A 395 37.98 -8.34 -3.29
N LEU A 396 37.01 -8.98 -3.94
CA LEU A 396 35.89 -9.67 -3.29
C LEU A 396 36.34 -10.83 -2.40
N SER A 397 37.47 -11.47 -2.75
CA SER A 397 38.00 -12.62 -2.02
C SER A 397 38.50 -12.22 -0.62
N GLN A 398 39.39 -11.23 -0.55
CA GLN A 398 39.92 -10.69 0.70
C GLN A 398 38.83 -9.98 1.51
N THR A 399 37.91 -9.32 0.82
CA THR A 399 36.78 -8.64 1.46
C THR A 399 35.86 -9.64 2.16
N LEU A 400 35.56 -10.79 1.54
CA LEU A 400 34.72 -11.82 2.14
C LEU A 400 35.34 -12.38 3.43
N ASP A 401 36.65 -12.59 3.45
CA ASP A 401 37.38 -13.08 4.62
C ASP A 401 37.37 -12.06 5.78
N ALA A 402 37.59 -10.78 5.47
CA ALA A 402 37.51 -9.70 6.44
C ALA A 402 36.08 -9.51 6.99
N ILE A 403 35.04 -9.67 6.15
CA ILE A 403 33.64 -9.65 6.60
C ILE A 403 33.37 -10.81 7.54
N ASN A 404 33.79 -12.02 7.18
CA ASN A 404 33.59 -13.21 8.01
C ASN A 404 34.38 -13.14 9.33
N SER A 405 35.51 -12.43 9.36
CA SER A 405 36.30 -12.17 10.59
C SER A 405 35.66 -11.08 11.46
N ALA A 406 35.02 -10.09 10.85
CA ALA A 406 34.32 -9.00 11.51
C ALA A 406 32.97 -9.42 12.10
N GLU A 407 32.17 -10.24 11.40
CA GLU A 407 30.88 -10.75 11.87
C GLU A 407 30.97 -11.61 13.14
N ARG A 408 32.17 -12.06 13.54
CA ARG A 408 32.39 -12.74 14.83
C ARG A 408 32.33 -11.79 16.04
N ILE A 409 32.31 -10.48 15.82
CA ILE A 409 32.24 -9.45 16.87
C ILE A 409 30.78 -9.04 17.04
N GLU A 410 30.15 -9.51 18.12
CA GLU A 410 28.73 -9.26 18.40
C GLU A 410 28.49 -7.98 19.20
N THR A 411 29.42 -7.54 20.05
CA THR A 411 29.15 -6.56 21.13
C THR A 411 29.32 -5.09 20.77
N ASP A 412 30.02 -4.73 19.68
CA ASP A 412 30.38 -3.33 19.38
C ASP A 412 30.42 -3.09 17.86
N GLU A 413 29.50 -2.27 17.35
CA GLU A 413 29.36 -1.94 15.92
C GLU A 413 30.55 -1.15 15.37
N GLU A 414 31.07 -0.19 16.14
CA GLU A 414 32.22 0.63 15.72
C GLU A 414 33.44 -0.29 15.53
N ARG A 415 33.68 -1.20 16.48
CA ARG A 415 34.76 -2.19 16.36
C ARG A 415 34.54 -3.18 15.21
N ARG A 416 33.29 -3.58 14.96
CA ARG A 416 32.93 -4.49 13.84
C ARG A 416 33.29 -3.84 12.51
N MET A 417 32.91 -2.57 12.31
CA MET A 417 33.20 -1.81 11.10
C MET A 417 34.69 -1.48 10.96
N ILE A 418 35.36 -1.09 12.05
CA ILE A 418 36.81 -0.86 12.05
C ILE A 418 37.53 -2.13 11.59
N LYS A 419 37.24 -3.29 12.19
CA LYS A 419 37.88 -4.56 11.81
C LYS A 419 37.57 -4.94 10.35
N ALA A 420 36.33 -4.75 9.92
CA ALA A 420 35.94 -5.00 8.54
C ALA A 420 36.71 -4.13 7.54
N VAL A 421 37.20 -2.95 7.92
CA VAL A 421 37.95 -2.03 7.04
C VAL A 421 39.47 -2.11 7.26
N SER A 422 39.93 -2.42 8.48
CA SER A 422 41.31 -2.26 8.92
C SER A 422 42.17 -3.52 8.85
N ASP A 423 41.60 -4.73 8.67
CA ASP A 423 42.40 -5.95 8.53
C ASP A 423 43.42 -5.75 7.38
N GLU A 424 44.71 -5.74 7.75
CA GLU A 424 45.85 -5.41 6.89
C GLU A 424 45.89 -6.35 5.67
N MET A 425 46.20 -5.75 4.53
CA MET A 425 46.61 -6.45 3.32
C MET A 425 47.82 -7.32 3.65
N LYS A 426 47.62 -8.61 3.92
CA LYS A 426 48.74 -9.56 3.96
C LYS A 426 49.39 -9.47 2.59
N PRO A 427 50.63 -8.99 2.46
CA PRO A 427 51.30 -9.05 1.19
C PRO A 427 51.49 -10.53 0.87
N SER A 428 50.94 -10.96 -0.27
CA SER A 428 51.27 -12.26 -0.85
C SER A 428 52.79 -12.39 -0.84
N ARG A 429 53.27 -13.35 -0.05
CA ARG A 429 54.68 -13.58 0.20
C ARG A 429 55.35 -14.00 -1.11
N GLN A 430 56.14 -13.07 -1.65
CA GLN A 430 57.37 -13.27 -2.44
C GLN A 430 57.34 -14.23 -3.65
N MET A 431 57.37 -13.63 -4.84
CA MET A 431 58.40 -13.81 -5.88
C MET A 431 59.09 -15.19 -5.91
N VAL A 432 58.56 -16.13 -6.69
CA VAL A 432 59.36 -17.20 -7.31
C VAL A 432 58.97 -17.30 -8.79
N VAL A 433 59.92 -16.89 -9.62
CA VAL A 433 60.22 -17.29 -11.00
C VAL A 433 59.06 -17.34 -12.00
N VAL A 434 59.14 -16.40 -12.94
CA VAL A 434 58.46 -16.38 -14.24
C VAL A 434 58.77 -17.67 -15.01
N SER A 435 57.80 -18.59 -15.10
CA SER A 435 57.51 -19.39 -16.31
C SER A 435 56.28 -20.27 -16.04
N GLU A 436 55.07 -19.75 -16.30
CA GLU A 436 53.80 -20.48 -16.54
C GLU A 436 52.67 -19.45 -16.75
N LEU A 437 52.77 -18.69 -17.84
CA LEU A 437 51.77 -17.74 -18.31
C LEU A 437 50.89 -18.40 -19.39
N SER A 438 49.91 -19.21 -18.97
CA SER A 438 48.66 -19.40 -19.72
C SER A 438 47.60 -20.16 -18.90
N GLU A 439 47.98 -21.15 -18.08
CA GLU A 439 46.99 -21.95 -17.31
C GLU A 439 46.57 -21.33 -15.96
N ASN A 440 47.31 -20.33 -15.46
CA ASN A 440 47.06 -19.70 -14.15
C ASN A 440 46.07 -18.51 -14.23
N GLU A 441 45.85 -17.94 -15.42
CA GLU A 441 44.88 -16.85 -15.61
C GLU A 441 43.43 -17.37 -15.63
N GLU A 442 43.16 -18.54 -16.24
CA GLU A 442 41.83 -19.16 -16.22
C GLU A 442 41.41 -19.58 -14.81
N ARG A 443 42.30 -20.23 -14.03
CA ARG A 443 42.03 -20.57 -12.62
C ARG A 443 41.85 -19.36 -11.71
N LYS A 444 42.55 -18.25 -12.00
CA LYS A 444 42.40 -16.98 -11.26
C LYS A 444 41.09 -16.28 -11.61
N PHE A 445 40.65 -16.33 -12.87
CA PHE A 445 39.36 -15.82 -13.32
C PHE A 445 38.20 -16.64 -12.72
N GLU A 446 38.27 -17.97 -12.74
CA GLU A 446 37.29 -18.85 -12.08
C GLU A 446 37.21 -18.59 -10.57
N GLY A 447 38.35 -18.41 -9.90
CA GLY A 447 38.41 -18.05 -8.48
C GLY A 447 37.81 -16.68 -8.17
N GLN A 448 38.01 -15.68 -9.05
CA GLN A 448 37.41 -14.35 -8.93
C GLN A 448 35.89 -14.36 -9.19
N VAL A 449 35.42 -15.13 -10.17
CA VAL A 449 33.99 -15.30 -10.45
C VAL A 449 33.31 -16.04 -9.29
N LEU A 450 33.94 -17.09 -8.75
CA LEU A 450 33.44 -17.82 -7.58
C LEU A 450 33.39 -16.93 -6.33
N ALA A 451 34.45 -16.15 -6.05
CA ALA A 451 34.47 -15.17 -4.97
C ALA A 451 33.39 -14.09 -5.16
N GLY A 452 33.18 -13.64 -6.40
CA GLY A 452 32.11 -12.72 -6.77
C GLY A 452 30.72 -13.29 -6.49
N LEU A 453 30.48 -14.55 -6.85
CA LEU A 453 29.20 -15.23 -6.64
C LEU A 453 28.94 -15.50 -5.16
N CYS A 454 29.97 -15.89 -4.39
CA CYS A 454 29.92 -15.99 -2.93
C CYS A 454 29.62 -14.65 -2.26
N PHE A 455 30.22 -13.56 -2.74
CA PHE A 455 29.96 -12.21 -2.22
C PHE A 455 28.55 -11.73 -2.56
N LEU A 456 28.05 -11.98 -3.77
CA LEU A 456 26.66 -11.72 -4.15
C LEU A 456 25.67 -12.54 -3.32
N GLN A 457 25.97 -13.82 -3.08
CA GLN A 457 25.18 -14.66 -2.18
C GLN A 457 25.20 -14.08 -0.75
N LYS A 458 26.35 -13.61 -0.27
CA LYS A 458 26.46 -12.97 1.05
C LYS A 458 25.60 -11.70 1.13
N ILE A 459 25.69 -10.80 0.14
CA ILE A 459 24.83 -9.61 0.04
C ILE A 459 23.36 -10.00 0.03
N PHE A 460 22.98 -11.02 -0.75
CA PHE A 460 21.60 -11.49 -0.81
C PHE A 460 21.12 -12.03 0.53
N THR A 461 21.93 -12.84 1.23
CA THR A 461 21.57 -13.34 2.57
C THR A 461 21.51 -12.24 3.62
N ALA A 462 22.38 -11.23 3.55
CA ALA A 462 22.35 -10.05 4.41
C ALA A 462 21.12 -9.18 4.12
N ALA A 463 20.78 -8.98 2.85
CA ALA A 463 19.59 -8.24 2.42
C ALA A 463 18.30 -8.95 2.84
N LEU A 464 18.24 -10.28 2.72
CA LEU A 464 17.14 -11.08 3.27
C LEU A 464 17.09 -10.97 4.79
N GLY A 465 18.22 -11.10 5.49
CA GLY A 465 18.29 -10.95 6.95
C GLY A 465 17.81 -9.59 7.45
N TRP A 466 18.26 -8.52 6.79
CA TRP A 466 17.83 -7.14 7.04
C TRP A 466 16.32 -6.96 6.74
N SER A 467 15.85 -7.49 5.61
CA SER A 467 14.42 -7.45 5.26
C SER A 467 13.56 -8.22 6.26
N VAL A 468 14.03 -9.37 6.76
CA VAL A 468 13.36 -10.14 7.81
C VAL A 468 13.28 -9.33 9.11
N ALA A 469 14.39 -8.72 9.55
CA ALA A 469 14.44 -7.88 10.74
C ALA A 469 13.46 -6.71 10.61
N PHE A 470 13.45 -6.04 9.46
CA PHE A 470 12.53 -4.94 9.15
C PHE A 470 11.05 -5.38 9.19
N LEU A 471 10.68 -6.48 8.55
CA LEU A 471 9.31 -7.00 8.55
C LEU A 471 8.86 -7.48 9.93
N ASN A 472 9.77 -8.08 10.70
CA ASN A 472 9.52 -8.48 12.08
C ASN A 472 9.29 -7.29 12.99
N ARG A 473 10.08 -6.22 12.84
CA ARG A 473 9.89 -4.96 13.57
C ARG A 473 8.48 -4.42 13.34
N ARG A 474 8.01 -4.47 12.09
CA ARG A 474 6.67 -3.96 11.72
C ARG A 474 5.51 -4.84 12.20
N SER A 475 5.76 -6.11 12.53
CA SER A 475 4.75 -7.11 12.92
C SER A 475 4.92 -7.65 14.36
N ARG A 476 5.75 -7.00 15.18
CA ARG A 476 6.10 -7.40 16.56
C ARG A 476 4.88 -7.72 17.43
N GLU A 477 3.98 -6.74 17.57
CA GLU A 477 2.78 -6.84 18.41
C GLU A 477 1.90 -8.04 18.00
N HIS A 478 1.62 -8.16 16.69
CA HIS A 478 0.79 -9.24 16.18
C HIS A 478 1.45 -10.61 16.35
N ARG A 479 2.78 -10.71 16.18
CA ARG A 479 3.55 -11.93 16.40
C ARG A 479 3.50 -12.38 17.86
N TYR A 480 3.72 -11.44 18.80
CA TYR A 480 3.58 -11.70 20.23
C TYR A 480 2.18 -12.21 20.57
N VAL A 481 1.14 -11.51 20.14
CA VAL A 481 -0.26 -11.89 20.40
C VAL A 481 -0.56 -13.27 19.81
N ALA A 482 -0.13 -13.54 18.58
CA ALA A 482 -0.33 -14.84 17.93
C ALA A 482 0.37 -15.98 18.69
N TYR A 483 1.57 -15.74 19.23
CA TYR A 483 2.31 -16.72 20.03
C TYR A 483 1.64 -17.01 21.37
N VAL A 484 1.26 -15.95 22.12
CA VAL A 484 0.58 -16.10 23.41
C VAL A 484 -0.75 -16.82 23.25
N LEU A 485 -1.55 -16.44 22.23
CA LEU A 485 -2.79 -17.13 21.91
C LEU A 485 -2.55 -18.58 21.51
N GLY A 486 -1.46 -18.88 20.80
CA GLY A 486 -1.05 -20.25 20.49
C GLY A 486 -0.79 -21.08 21.75
N LYS A 487 -0.02 -20.55 22.72
CA LYS A 487 0.25 -21.22 24.00
C LYS A 487 -0.98 -21.37 24.88
N GLU A 488 -1.80 -20.33 25.02
CA GLU A 488 -3.05 -20.42 25.79
C GLU A 488 -4.02 -21.42 25.16
N LYS A 489 -4.01 -21.55 23.83
CA LYS A 489 -4.79 -22.54 23.09
C LYS A 489 -4.30 -23.97 23.29
N GLU A 490 -2.98 -24.18 23.29
CA GLU A 490 -2.38 -25.49 23.59
C GLU A 490 -2.78 -25.95 24.99
N LYS A 491 -2.63 -25.09 26.00
CA LYS A 491 -3.08 -25.36 27.38
C LYS A 491 -4.59 -25.65 27.46
N LEU A 492 -5.40 -24.90 26.71
CA LEU A 492 -6.85 -25.11 26.62
C LEU A 492 -7.18 -26.50 26.04
N LYS A 493 -6.46 -26.94 24.99
CA LYS A 493 -6.64 -28.27 24.40
C LYS A 493 -6.17 -29.39 25.31
N GLU A 494 -5.11 -29.18 26.08
CA GLU A 494 -4.61 -30.18 27.03
C GLU A 494 -5.53 -30.36 28.23
N ARG A 495 -5.96 -29.25 28.87
CA ARG A 495 -6.74 -29.29 30.12
C ARG A 495 -8.24 -29.43 29.93
N LEU A 496 -8.80 -28.85 28.86
CA LEU A 496 -10.25 -28.79 28.60
C LEU A 496 -10.63 -29.54 27.31
N LYS A 497 -9.91 -30.62 26.98
CA LYS A 497 -10.22 -31.47 25.81
C LYS A 497 -11.66 -31.97 25.81
N GLN A 498 -12.16 -32.45 26.96
CA GLN A 498 -13.49 -33.06 27.04
C GLN A 498 -14.62 -32.03 26.79
N PRO A 499 -14.63 -30.85 27.45
CA PRO A 499 -15.60 -29.79 27.13
C PRO A 499 -15.51 -29.27 25.68
N LEU A 500 -14.33 -29.26 25.06
CA LEU A 500 -14.15 -28.81 23.68
C LEU A 500 -14.81 -29.73 22.66
N VAL A 501 -14.75 -31.04 22.89
CA VAL A 501 -15.35 -32.07 22.02
C VAL A 501 -16.86 -32.17 22.25
N ASP A 502 -17.33 -31.89 23.46
CA ASP A 502 -18.76 -31.90 23.77
C ASP A 502 -19.49 -30.72 23.11
N THR A 503 -20.28 -31.00 22.07
CA THR A 503 -21.05 -29.97 21.35
C THR A 503 -22.23 -29.43 22.15
N SER A 504 -22.67 -30.11 23.21
CA SER A 504 -23.78 -29.67 24.05
C SER A 504 -23.44 -28.44 24.91
N LYS A 505 -22.18 -28.31 25.31
CA LYS A 505 -21.69 -27.14 26.05
C LYS A 505 -21.49 -25.94 25.13
N SER A 506 -21.96 -24.78 25.60
CA SER A 506 -21.76 -23.53 24.87
C SER A 506 -20.31 -23.07 24.98
N VAL A 507 -19.84 -22.31 23.97
CA VAL A 507 -18.50 -21.71 23.98
C VAL A 507 -18.31 -20.74 25.15
N PHE A 508 -19.41 -20.12 25.63
CA PHE A 508 -19.39 -19.20 26.76
C PHE A 508 -19.08 -19.93 28.07
N ASP A 509 -19.69 -21.09 28.30
CA ASP A 509 -19.47 -21.88 29.53
C ASP A 509 -18.02 -22.37 29.60
N ILE A 510 -17.49 -22.86 28.48
CA ILE A 510 -16.08 -23.30 28.37
C ILE A 510 -15.12 -22.12 28.64
N ARG A 511 -15.47 -20.91 28.20
CA ARG A 511 -14.69 -19.71 28.50
C ARG A 511 -14.71 -19.36 29.98
N GLN A 512 -15.85 -19.54 30.65
CA GLN A 512 -15.95 -19.32 32.09
C GLN A 512 -15.09 -20.34 32.85
N GLU A 513 -15.14 -21.62 32.47
CA GLU A 513 -14.27 -22.68 33.02
C GLU A 513 -12.78 -22.36 32.80
N PHE A 514 -12.40 -21.89 31.60
CA PHE A 514 -11.02 -21.47 31.29
C PHE A 514 -10.55 -20.31 32.20
N ASN A 515 -11.42 -19.33 32.46
CA ASN A 515 -11.11 -18.22 33.36
C ASN A 515 -11.00 -18.67 34.82
N GLN A 516 -11.86 -19.58 35.28
CA GLN A 516 -11.83 -20.11 36.65
C GLN A 516 -10.54 -20.90 36.94
N GLN A 517 -10.02 -21.63 35.96
CA GLN A 517 -8.78 -22.41 36.10
C GLN A 517 -7.49 -21.59 35.95
N ASN A 518 -7.61 -20.27 35.76
CA ASN A 518 -6.49 -19.32 35.55
C ASN A 518 -5.44 -19.82 34.53
N LEU A 519 -5.89 -20.37 33.40
CA LEU A 519 -5.01 -20.90 32.35
C LEU A 519 -4.34 -19.81 31.49
N ARG A 520 -4.35 -18.56 31.97
CA ARG A 520 -3.77 -17.40 31.29
C ARG A 520 -2.25 -17.47 31.34
N CYS A 521 -1.59 -17.14 30.24
CA CYS A 521 -0.13 -17.09 30.16
C CYS A 521 0.43 -15.72 30.56
N VAL A 522 -0.39 -14.68 30.48
CA VAL A 522 -0.01 -13.28 30.76
C VAL A 522 -0.90 -12.76 31.87
N THR A 523 -0.29 -12.51 33.03
CA THR A 523 -0.92 -11.88 34.20
C THR A 523 -0.16 -10.65 34.67
N ASN A 524 1.18 -10.69 34.58
CA ASN A 524 2.08 -9.62 35.01
C ASN A 524 2.91 -9.08 33.84
N GLU A 525 3.48 -7.89 34.00
CA GLU A 525 4.39 -7.27 33.01
C GLU A 525 5.62 -8.15 32.73
N LYS A 526 6.18 -8.82 33.76
CA LYS A 526 7.28 -9.77 33.62
C LYS A 526 6.95 -10.98 32.72
N ASP A 527 5.68 -11.36 32.64
CA ASP A 527 5.24 -12.44 31.74
C ASP A 527 5.36 -12.00 30.29
N ILE A 528 5.12 -10.71 30.00
CA ILE A 528 5.22 -10.13 28.66
C ILE A 528 6.66 -10.22 28.18
N GLU A 529 7.62 -9.73 28.98
CA GLU A 529 9.05 -9.76 28.63
C GLU A 529 9.58 -11.18 28.43
N ARG A 530 9.19 -12.11 29.31
CA ARG A 530 9.55 -13.53 29.17
C ARG A 530 9.03 -14.11 27.85
N LEU A 531 7.77 -13.86 27.52
CA LEU A 531 7.13 -14.39 26.31
C LEU A 531 7.66 -13.71 25.04
N GLU A 532 8.02 -12.43 25.08
CA GLU A 532 8.71 -11.74 23.98
C GLU A 532 10.08 -12.36 23.70
N GLY A 533 10.88 -12.64 24.74
CA GLY A 533 12.15 -13.34 24.59
C GLY A 533 12.01 -14.77 24.06
N GLU A 534 10.98 -15.51 24.50
CA GLU A 534 10.67 -16.83 23.95
C GLU A 534 10.29 -16.79 22.45
N VAL A 535 9.55 -15.77 22.02
CA VAL A 535 9.19 -15.54 20.61
C VAL A 535 10.42 -15.26 19.77
N GLU A 536 11.34 -14.44 20.28
CA GLU A 536 12.59 -14.09 19.63
C GLU A 536 13.49 -15.32 19.47
N ASN A 537 13.70 -16.07 20.55
CA ASN A 537 14.45 -17.33 20.54
C ASN A 537 13.88 -18.34 19.53
N GLN A 538 12.55 -18.50 19.47
CA GLN A 538 11.91 -19.42 18.52
C GLN A 538 12.11 -18.95 17.07
N TRP A 539 12.13 -17.64 16.83
CA TRP A 539 12.37 -17.08 15.52
C TRP A 539 13.83 -17.30 15.08
N GLU A 540 14.79 -17.17 15.99
CA GLU A 540 16.22 -17.38 15.74
C GLU A 540 16.61 -18.83 15.43
N GLN A 541 15.76 -19.80 15.75
CA GLN A 541 16.04 -21.22 15.48
C GLN A 541 15.74 -21.67 14.04
N ARG A 542 15.06 -20.85 13.23
CA ARG A 542 14.61 -21.23 11.87
C ARG A 542 15.65 -20.91 10.79
N ASN A 543 15.53 -21.53 9.62
CA ASN A 543 16.34 -21.17 8.44
C ASN A 543 15.98 -19.76 7.91
N VAL A 544 16.95 -19.02 7.36
CA VAL A 544 16.78 -17.63 6.89
C VAL A 544 15.61 -17.47 5.91
N PHE A 545 15.47 -18.38 4.94
CA PHE A 545 14.36 -18.35 3.99
C PHE A 545 13.00 -18.56 4.66
N LEU A 546 12.90 -19.51 5.59
CA LEU A 546 11.66 -19.76 6.33
C LEU A 546 11.32 -18.61 7.27
N ARG A 547 12.34 -17.94 7.85
CA ARG A 547 12.15 -16.70 8.61
C ARG A 547 11.55 -15.61 7.74
N PHE A 548 12.00 -15.46 6.50
CA PHE A 548 11.45 -14.48 5.56
C PHE A 548 10.00 -14.78 5.21
N VAL A 549 9.67 -16.01 4.81
CA VAL A 549 8.29 -16.39 4.48
C VAL A 549 7.36 -16.17 5.69
N ASN A 550 7.79 -16.56 6.90
CA ASN A 550 7.01 -16.33 8.11
C ASN A 550 6.88 -14.84 8.44
N ALA A 551 7.95 -14.04 8.31
CA ALA A 551 7.91 -12.60 8.57
C ALA A 551 6.97 -11.88 7.59
N VAL A 552 6.98 -12.26 6.31
CA VAL A 552 6.03 -11.77 5.30
C VAL A 552 4.60 -12.14 5.70
N GLY A 553 4.36 -13.41 6.06
CA GLY A 553 3.04 -13.88 6.47
C GLY A 553 2.50 -13.15 7.70
N TYR A 554 3.32 -12.94 8.74
CA TYR A 554 2.92 -12.18 9.93
C TYR A 554 2.73 -10.70 9.63
N CYS A 555 3.52 -10.09 8.73
CA CYS A 555 3.36 -8.71 8.32
C CYS A 555 2.04 -8.48 7.56
N ILE A 556 1.71 -9.36 6.61
CA ILE A 556 0.43 -9.32 5.89
C ILE A 556 -0.74 -9.50 6.87
N ALA A 557 -0.63 -10.47 7.80
CA ALA A 557 -1.67 -10.72 8.80
C ALA A 557 -1.84 -9.55 9.78
N ALA A 558 -0.77 -8.83 10.12
CA ALA A 558 -0.80 -7.67 11.00
C ALA A 558 -1.44 -6.44 10.34
N HIS A 559 -1.10 -6.17 9.07
CA HIS A 559 -1.51 -4.96 8.34
C HIS A 559 -2.54 -5.24 7.24
N THR A 560 -3.51 -6.10 7.54
CA THR A 560 -4.60 -6.45 6.59
C THR A 560 -5.48 -5.26 6.21
N ASP A 561 -5.55 -4.24 7.06
CA ASP A 561 -6.21 -2.97 6.83
C ASP A 561 -5.52 -2.15 5.72
N ILE A 562 -4.19 -2.02 5.78
CA ILE A 562 -3.40 -1.34 4.74
C ILE A 562 -3.51 -2.11 3.43
N VAL A 563 -3.41 -3.44 3.48
CA VAL A 563 -3.58 -4.31 2.31
C VAL A 563 -4.94 -4.05 1.67
N MET A 564 -6.03 -4.03 2.44
CA MET A 564 -7.36 -3.70 1.93
C MET A 564 -7.40 -2.32 1.26
N ILE A 565 -6.83 -1.29 1.89
CA ILE A 565 -6.81 0.07 1.34
C ILE A 565 -6.06 0.11 0.01
N THR A 566 -4.88 -0.52 -0.06
CA THR A 566 -4.09 -0.60 -1.31
C THR A 566 -4.85 -1.34 -2.42
N TYR A 567 -5.52 -2.45 -2.11
CA TYR A 567 -6.37 -3.13 -3.09
C TYR A 567 -7.53 -2.24 -3.54
N THR A 568 -8.18 -1.53 -2.62
CA THR A 568 -9.27 -0.57 -2.94
C THR A 568 -8.79 0.52 -3.88
N GLU A 569 -7.60 1.07 -3.65
CA GLU A 569 -6.97 2.06 -4.53
C GLU A 569 -6.66 1.46 -5.92
N LEU A 570 -6.14 0.23 -5.99
CA LEU A 570 -5.81 -0.46 -7.25
C LEU A 570 -7.05 -0.82 -8.10
N ILE A 571 -8.21 -1.04 -7.47
CA ILE A 571 -9.48 -1.40 -8.13
C ILE A 571 -10.06 -0.25 -8.96
N PHE A 572 -9.69 1.01 -8.69
CA PHE A 572 -10.11 2.17 -9.50
C PHE A 572 -9.47 2.22 -10.93
N GLY A 573 -9.11 1.06 -11.50
CA GLY A 573 -8.86 0.90 -12.94
C GLY A 573 -7.41 1.06 -13.39
N PHE A 574 -6.45 0.92 -12.48
CA PHE A 574 -5.03 1.16 -12.78
C PHE A 574 -4.46 0.22 -13.85
N PHE A 575 -4.92 -1.03 -13.92
CA PHE A 575 -4.48 -2.03 -14.90
C PHE A 575 -5.64 -2.55 -15.75
N SER A 576 -5.94 -1.84 -16.84
CA SER A 576 -6.74 -2.39 -17.94
C SER A 576 -5.81 -3.23 -18.83
N PHE A 577 -5.70 -4.53 -18.56
CA PHE A 577 -5.07 -5.45 -19.51
C PHE A 577 -6.08 -5.80 -20.61
N ASN A 578 -5.81 -5.22 -21.79
CA ASN A 578 -6.13 -5.68 -23.14
C ASN A 578 -7.61 -5.82 -23.60
N SER A 579 -7.86 -5.43 -24.87
CA SER A 579 -9.09 -5.59 -25.71
C SER A 579 -10.24 -4.58 -25.51
N THR A 580 -10.94 -4.02 -26.52
CA THR A 580 -10.83 -3.95 -28.00
C THR A 580 -11.51 -2.64 -28.47
N ALA A 581 -11.08 -2.08 -29.60
CA ALA A 581 -11.19 -0.64 -29.92
C ALA A 581 -12.52 -0.09 -30.48
N ASN A 582 -13.55 -0.90 -30.80
CA ASN A 582 -14.63 -0.41 -31.69
C ASN A 582 -16.01 -0.13 -31.06
N ILE A 583 -16.35 -0.71 -29.89
CA ILE A 583 -17.60 -0.37 -29.16
C ILE A 583 -17.38 0.86 -28.24
N ILE A 584 -16.12 1.25 -28.07
CA ILE A 584 -15.64 2.23 -27.10
C ILE A 584 -15.94 3.68 -27.52
N ARG A 585 -16.18 3.97 -28.81
CA ARG A 585 -16.26 5.36 -29.29
C ARG A 585 -17.58 6.07 -28.92
N THR A 586 -18.68 5.33 -28.71
CA THR A 586 -19.96 5.88 -28.24
C THR A 586 -20.14 5.76 -26.73
N ALA A 587 -19.50 4.77 -26.07
CA ALA A 587 -19.52 4.58 -24.62
C ALA A 587 -18.49 5.45 -23.85
N ASN A 588 -17.57 6.12 -24.55
CA ASN A 588 -16.58 7.03 -23.98
C ASN A 588 -16.99 8.51 -24.07
N SER A 589 -18.22 8.84 -24.43
CA SER A 589 -18.69 10.21 -24.30
C SER A 589 -18.67 10.61 -22.83
N VAL A 590 -18.20 11.84 -22.55
CA VAL A 590 -18.06 12.38 -21.18
C VAL A 590 -19.42 12.41 -20.46
N ASP A 591 -20.53 12.40 -21.21
CA ASP A 591 -21.90 12.51 -20.70
C ASP A 591 -22.63 11.17 -20.53
N TYR A 592 -21.97 10.02 -20.77
CA TYR A 592 -22.59 8.71 -20.60
C TYR A 592 -22.75 8.34 -19.12
N LEU A 593 -23.91 8.66 -18.54
CA LEU A 593 -24.24 8.47 -17.12
C LEU A 593 -23.98 7.04 -16.58
N PRO A 594 -24.32 5.94 -17.29
CA PRO A 594 -23.98 4.60 -16.81
C PRO A 594 -22.47 4.36 -16.74
N GLY A 595 -21.68 4.98 -17.63
CA GLY A 595 -20.22 4.94 -17.58
C GLY A 595 -19.62 5.71 -16.40
N ILE A 596 -20.23 6.86 -16.03
CA ILE A 596 -19.86 7.64 -14.83
C ILE A 596 -20.19 6.86 -13.55
N LEU A 597 -21.32 6.15 -13.54
CA LEU A 597 -21.73 5.26 -12.44
C LEU A 597 -20.95 3.92 -12.42
N GLY A 598 -20.00 3.71 -13.33
CA GLY A 598 -19.18 2.50 -13.40
C GLY A 598 -19.88 1.26 -13.98
N ILE A 599 -21.07 1.42 -14.56
CA ILE A 599 -21.84 0.34 -15.18
C ILE A 599 -21.30 0.12 -16.60
N ARG A 600 -20.31 -0.79 -16.73
CA ARG A 600 -19.71 -1.14 -18.02
C ARG A 600 -19.69 -2.65 -18.27
N LYS A 601 -20.00 -3.04 -19.50
CA LYS A 601 -19.83 -4.40 -20.00
C LYS A 601 -18.40 -4.53 -20.55
N THR A 602 -17.45 -4.96 -19.73
CA THR A 602 -16.10 -5.35 -20.16
C THR A 602 -15.82 -6.79 -19.78
N ASP A 603 -15.04 -7.50 -20.60
CA ASP A 603 -14.54 -8.81 -20.23
C ASP A 603 -13.69 -8.70 -18.94
N TYR A 604 -13.83 -9.67 -18.04
CA TYR A 604 -13.13 -9.73 -16.74
C TYR A 604 -13.40 -8.56 -15.77
N TYR A 605 -14.53 -7.85 -15.89
CA TYR A 605 -14.86 -6.71 -15.02
C TYR A 605 -14.81 -7.06 -13.52
N ALA A 606 -15.19 -8.28 -13.13
CA ALA A 606 -15.33 -8.69 -11.74
C ALA A 606 -14.03 -9.16 -11.06
N PHE A 607 -12.90 -9.30 -11.78
CA PHE A 607 -11.67 -9.87 -11.18
C PHE A 607 -11.16 -9.09 -9.96
N TRP A 608 -11.14 -7.77 -10.11
CA TRP A 608 -10.70 -6.84 -9.07
C TRP A 608 -11.72 -6.78 -7.90
N ASP A 609 -13.01 -6.93 -8.19
CA ASP A 609 -14.06 -7.04 -7.16
C ASP A 609 -13.96 -8.36 -6.37
N ILE A 610 -13.61 -9.49 -7.02
CA ILE A 610 -13.34 -10.77 -6.34
C ILE A 610 -12.15 -10.63 -5.40
N THR A 611 -11.07 -10.04 -5.91
CA THR A 611 -9.85 -9.86 -5.14
C THR A 611 -10.12 -8.97 -3.92
N LEU A 612 -10.89 -7.88 -4.09
CA LEU A 612 -11.37 -7.05 -2.99
C LEU A 612 -12.17 -7.84 -1.97
N LEU A 613 -13.11 -8.64 -2.46
CA LEU A 613 -14.02 -9.39 -1.62
C LEU A 613 -13.27 -10.43 -0.79
N VAL A 614 -12.33 -11.14 -1.39
CA VAL A 614 -11.45 -12.08 -0.69
C VAL A 614 -10.62 -11.34 0.36
N ALA A 615 -10.05 -10.17 0.02
CA ALA A 615 -9.30 -9.35 0.98
C ALA A 615 -10.18 -8.86 2.14
N LEU A 616 -11.41 -8.43 1.88
CA LEU A 616 -12.39 -8.00 2.88
C LEU A 616 -12.80 -9.13 3.83
N PHE A 617 -13.13 -10.31 3.29
CA PHE A 617 -13.46 -11.47 4.12
C PHE A 617 -12.25 -11.97 4.91
N PHE A 618 -11.05 -11.90 4.33
CA PHE A 618 -9.81 -12.22 5.03
C PHE A 618 -9.53 -11.25 6.18
N HIS A 619 -9.66 -9.94 5.95
CA HIS A 619 -9.55 -8.92 7.01
C HIS A 619 -10.59 -9.15 8.12
N ARG A 620 -11.86 -9.38 7.75
CA ARG A 620 -12.93 -9.71 8.71
C ARG A 620 -12.63 -11.00 9.48
N TYR A 621 -12.11 -12.03 8.83
CA TYR A 621 -11.68 -13.28 9.47
C TYR A 621 -10.60 -13.01 10.51
N MET A 622 -9.60 -12.19 10.19
CA MET A 622 -8.54 -11.79 11.13
C MET A 622 -9.09 -10.99 12.32
N LEU A 623 -9.99 -10.02 12.09
CA LEU A 623 -10.64 -9.26 13.16
C LEU A 623 -11.47 -10.16 14.09
N ARG A 624 -12.19 -11.15 13.54
CA ARG A 624 -12.94 -12.15 14.32
C ARG A 624 -12.01 -13.08 15.10
N LYS A 625 -10.91 -13.52 14.51
CA LYS A 625 -9.90 -14.38 15.15
C LYS A 625 -9.27 -13.69 16.37
N LEU A 626 -9.01 -12.38 16.29
CA LEU A 626 -8.46 -11.59 17.39
C LEU A 626 -9.52 -11.14 18.43
N GLY A 627 -10.80 -11.15 18.06
CA GLY A 627 -11.91 -10.68 18.91
C GLY A 627 -12.19 -9.18 18.79
N LEU A 628 -11.59 -8.50 17.81
CA LEU A 628 -11.82 -7.08 17.50
C LEU A 628 -13.22 -6.85 16.91
N TRP A 629 -13.79 -7.88 16.29
CA TRP A 629 -15.14 -7.83 15.70
C TRP A 629 -16.21 -8.19 16.74
N LYS A 630 -16.73 -7.19 17.47
CA LYS A 630 -17.85 -7.35 18.41
C LYS A 630 -19.20 -7.25 17.68
N GLY A 631 -20.13 -8.15 17.95
CA GLY A 631 -21.52 -8.03 17.49
C GLY A 631 -22.22 -6.86 18.20
N THR A 632 -23.31 -6.35 17.63
CA THR A 632 -24.11 -5.25 18.21
C THR A 632 -24.58 -5.53 19.64
N ASP A 633 -24.77 -6.81 19.99
CA ASP A 633 -25.24 -7.23 21.31
C ASP A 633 -24.14 -7.21 22.40
N ASP A 634 -22.87 -7.31 22.01
CA ASP A 634 -21.73 -7.30 22.95
C ASP A 634 -21.24 -5.88 23.30
N MET A 635 -21.56 -4.88 22.47
CA MET A 635 -21.23 -3.48 22.75
C MET A 635 -21.95 -2.94 24.01
N PHE A 636 -23.09 -3.53 24.38
CA PHE A 636 -23.86 -3.11 25.56
C PHE A 636 -23.46 -3.84 26.85
N LYS A 637 -22.70 -4.95 26.78
CA LYS A 637 -22.25 -5.70 27.97
C LYS A 637 -20.83 -5.36 28.41
N ALA A 638 -20.02 -4.73 27.56
CA ALA A 638 -18.62 -4.43 27.84
C ALA A 638 -18.37 -3.09 28.56
N SER A 639 -19.40 -2.33 28.94
CA SER A 639 -19.24 -1.15 29.81
C SER A 639 -19.20 -1.53 31.31
N ILE A 640 -18.50 -2.61 31.65
CA ILE A 640 -18.01 -2.83 33.01
C ILE A 640 -16.56 -2.32 32.99
N PRO A 641 -16.22 -1.22 33.68
CA PRO A 641 -14.85 -0.73 33.75
C PRO A 641 -13.94 -1.81 34.35
N LEU A 642 -12.81 -2.05 33.68
CA LEU A 642 -11.71 -2.87 34.16
C LEU A 642 -11.04 -2.16 35.36
N ILE A 643 -11.13 -2.80 36.52
CA ILE A 643 -10.16 -2.83 37.64
C ILE A 643 -9.45 -1.49 37.92
N GLU A 644 -9.98 -0.72 38.89
CA GLU A 644 -9.15 0.22 39.67
C GLU A 644 -8.13 -0.58 40.48
N ILE A 645 -6.85 -0.45 40.15
CA ILE A 645 -5.76 -0.85 41.05
C ILE A 645 -5.67 0.22 42.13
N SER A 646 -6.34 -0.01 43.26
CA SER A 646 -6.16 0.79 44.47
C SER A 646 -4.79 0.50 45.08
N ASN A 647 -3.91 1.49 45.13
CA ASN A 647 -2.74 1.49 46.01
C ASN A 647 -3.20 1.60 47.47
N PRO A 648 -2.77 0.72 48.39
CA PRO A 648 -3.07 0.90 49.80
C PRO A 648 -1.95 1.72 50.45
N THR A 649 -2.28 2.90 51.00
CA THR A 649 -1.60 3.43 52.19
C THR A 649 -2.45 4.52 52.86
N ASN A 650 -2.99 4.15 54.02
CA ASN A 650 -3.16 4.91 55.27
C ASN A 650 -3.97 6.22 55.28
N SER A 651 -5.19 6.19 55.86
CA SER A 651 -5.43 6.64 57.25
C SER A 651 -6.93 6.71 57.63
N SER A 652 -7.28 5.93 58.67
CA SER A 652 -8.27 6.17 59.74
C SER A 652 -9.65 6.78 59.47
N LEU A 653 -10.71 5.99 59.71
CA LEU A 653 -11.53 5.96 60.96
C LEU A 653 -13.05 5.78 60.66
N SER A 654 -13.64 4.73 61.28
CA SER A 654 -15.05 4.54 61.74
C SER A 654 -16.22 4.97 60.81
N ASP A 655 -17.21 4.16 60.46
CA ASP A 655 -17.96 3.21 61.28
C ASP A 655 -18.78 2.22 60.43
N THR A 656 -19.20 1.16 61.11
CA THR A 656 -19.81 -0.08 60.62
C THR A 656 -21.31 0.08 60.32
N THR A 657 -21.80 -0.43 59.19
CA THR A 657 -23.01 -1.29 59.12
C THR A 657 -23.21 -1.87 57.71
N GLN A 658 -23.45 -3.18 57.67
CA GLN A 658 -23.70 -4.00 56.49
C GLN A 658 -25.05 -3.68 55.84
N MET A 659 -25.11 -3.64 54.50
CA MET A 659 -26.26 -4.21 53.77
C MET A 659 -25.91 -4.52 52.30
N ASN A 660 -26.03 -5.80 51.95
CA ASN A 660 -26.04 -6.30 50.58
C ASN A 660 -27.21 -5.68 49.80
N VAL A 661 -26.95 -5.15 48.59
CA VAL A 661 -28.02 -4.96 47.60
C VAL A 661 -27.53 -5.36 46.21
N CYS A 662 -28.04 -6.50 45.75
CA CYS A 662 -28.11 -6.89 44.34
C CYS A 662 -29.19 -6.02 43.66
N PHE A 663 -28.84 -5.28 42.62
CA PHE A 663 -29.82 -4.51 41.84
C PHE A 663 -30.17 -5.23 40.54
N SER A 664 -31.23 -6.04 40.58
CA SER A 664 -32.02 -6.42 39.41
C SER A 664 -33.15 -5.41 39.25
N PHE A 665 -33.23 -4.68 38.13
CA PHE A 665 -34.34 -3.76 37.87
C PHE A 665 -35.23 -4.27 36.74
N THR A 666 -36.44 -4.70 37.11
CA THR A 666 -37.60 -4.90 36.24
C THR A 666 -38.44 -3.62 36.24
N TRP A 667 -38.82 -3.13 35.06
CA TRP A 667 -39.68 -1.95 34.94
C TRP A 667 -41.14 -2.31 35.17
N ASN A 668 -41.80 -1.59 36.09
CA ASN A 668 -43.26 -1.55 36.17
C ASN A 668 -43.74 -0.09 36.21
N SER A 669 -44.76 0.20 35.41
CA SER A 669 -45.30 1.54 35.15
C SER A 669 -46.43 1.86 36.14
N LYS A 670 -46.33 3.00 36.85
CA LYS A 670 -47.40 4.02 37.04
C LYS A 670 -47.09 5.01 38.17
N ASN A 671 -47.44 6.27 37.88
CA ASN A 671 -47.78 7.41 38.75
C ASN A 671 -46.71 8.10 39.59
N ILE A 672 -46.49 9.41 39.32
CA ILE A 672 -46.46 10.56 40.27
C ILE A 672 -46.23 11.87 39.46
N PRO A 673 -46.75 13.04 39.91
CA PRO A 673 -47.26 14.10 39.04
C PRO A 673 -46.29 15.27 38.75
N ARG A 674 -46.72 16.11 37.80
CA ARG A 674 -46.07 17.29 37.24
C ARG A 674 -45.90 18.43 38.27
N HIS A 675 -44.70 18.97 38.40
CA HIS A 675 -44.50 20.42 38.56
C HIS A 675 -43.19 20.87 37.86
N HIS A 676 -43.35 21.85 36.97
CA HIS A 676 -42.38 22.70 36.28
C HIS A 676 -40.89 22.30 36.28
N LEU A 677 -40.49 21.56 35.25
CA LEU A 677 -39.10 21.55 34.78
C LEU A 677 -39.07 22.08 33.34
N ARG A 678 -38.37 23.20 33.13
CA ARG A 678 -38.08 23.75 31.79
C ARG A 678 -37.54 22.63 30.90
N LEU A 679 -38.27 22.32 29.84
CA LEU A 679 -37.82 21.49 28.73
C LEU A 679 -36.58 22.14 28.10
N LYS A 680 -35.38 21.73 28.55
CA LYS A 680 -34.22 21.70 27.64
C LYS A 680 -34.52 20.59 26.65
N VAL A 681 -34.94 20.97 25.44
CA VAL A 681 -35.07 20.08 24.28
C VAL A 681 -33.77 19.27 24.19
N ALA A 682 -33.86 17.99 24.53
CA ALA A 682 -32.73 17.09 24.44
C ALA A 682 -32.39 16.93 22.95
N ALA A 683 -31.19 17.34 22.55
CA ALA A 683 -30.70 17.11 21.20
C ALA A 683 -30.91 15.62 20.81
N PRO A 684 -31.35 15.34 19.56
CA PRO A 684 -31.64 13.98 19.13
C PRO A 684 -30.46 13.05 19.37
N THR A 685 -30.74 11.82 19.78
CA THR A 685 -29.75 10.81 20.22
C THR A 685 -28.60 10.58 19.21
N HIS A 686 -28.83 10.86 17.92
CA HIS A 686 -27.82 10.82 16.88
C HIS A 686 -26.79 11.97 16.97
N ILE A 687 -27.24 13.21 17.22
CA ILE A 687 -26.34 14.36 17.37
C ILE A 687 -25.47 14.21 18.63
N LYS A 688 -26.04 13.65 19.71
CA LYS A 688 -25.25 13.34 20.92
C LYS A 688 -24.15 12.30 20.64
N ARG A 689 -24.45 11.27 19.85
CA ARG A 689 -23.47 10.25 19.42
C ARG A 689 -22.38 10.83 18.52
N ILE A 690 -22.75 11.65 17.54
CA ILE A 690 -21.80 12.33 16.65
C ILE A 690 -20.91 13.32 17.43
N LYS A 691 -21.49 14.12 18.33
CA LYS A 691 -20.74 15.04 19.19
C LYS A 691 -19.79 14.29 20.13
N HIS A 692 -20.23 13.16 20.68
CA HIS A 692 -19.38 12.30 21.49
C HIS A 692 -18.20 11.77 20.66
N PHE A 693 -18.44 11.24 19.46
CA PHE A 693 -17.39 10.78 18.55
C PHE A 693 -16.35 11.88 18.26
N PHE A 694 -16.78 13.07 17.85
CA PHE A 694 -15.85 14.17 17.58
C PHE A 694 -15.10 14.66 18.83
N ASN A 695 -15.74 14.65 20.01
CA ASN A 695 -15.04 14.99 21.25
C ASN A 695 -13.99 13.94 21.62
N THR A 696 -14.29 12.65 21.45
CA THR A 696 -13.35 11.54 21.66
C THR A 696 -12.21 11.57 20.63
N LEU A 697 -12.49 11.93 19.37
CA LEU A 697 -11.49 12.03 18.31
C LEU A 697 -10.51 13.20 18.55
N PHE A 698 -11.04 14.39 18.89
CA PHE A 698 -10.19 15.57 19.09
C PHE A 698 -9.57 15.65 20.48
N ASN A 699 -10.19 15.06 21.51
CA ASN A 699 -9.70 15.09 22.89
C ASN A 699 -9.66 13.67 23.49
N PRO A 700 -8.83 12.75 22.97
CA PRO A 700 -8.64 11.46 23.60
C PRO A 700 -7.88 11.59 24.93
N PRO A 701 -8.07 10.67 25.90
CA PRO A 701 -7.41 10.73 27.21
C PRO A 701 -5.89 10.62 27.11
N VAL A 702 -5.37 9.86 26.14
CA VAL A 702 -3.95 9.71 25.83
C VAL A 702 -3.77 9.71 24.31
N ARG A 703 -2.71 10.36 23.81
CA ARG A 703 -2.36 10.38 22.38
C ARG A 703 -1.06 9.65 22.13
N TYR A 704 -1.09 8.77 21.14
CA TYR A 704 0.10 8.17 20.57
C TYR A 704 0.64 9.09 19.46
N ILE A 705 1.63 9.91 19.79
CA ILE A 705 2.11 10.99 18.91
C ILE A 705 3.13 10.43 17.90
N LYS A 706 2.86 10.61 16.61
CA LYS A 706 3.80 10.33 15.50
C LYS A 706 3.88 11.54 14.56
N ASP A 707 5.07 11.78 14.00
CA ASP A 707 5.22 12.75 12.90
C ASP A 707 5.17 12.02 11.57
N LEU A 708 4.14 12.29 10.77
CA LEU A 708 3.99 11.75 9.42
C LEU A 708 4.09 12.84 8.35
N TYR A 709 4.36 14.10 8.73
CA TYR A 709 4.40 15.22 7.79
C TYR A 709 5.45 15.07 6.69
N PRO A 710 6.67 14.56 6.93
CA PRO A 710 7.64 14.36 5.85
C PRO A 710 7.14 13.45 4.73
N PHE A 711 6.39 12.39 5.08
CA PHE A 711 5.79 11.50 4.09
C PHE A 711 4.62 12.16 3.35
N MET A 712 3.80 12.97 4.04
CA MET A 712 2.74 13.75 3.41
C MET A 712 3.32 14.71 2.35
N PHE A 713 4.35 15.46 2.74
CA PHE A 713 5.02 16.39 1.83
C PHE A 713 5.67 15.67 0.65
N LEU A 714 6.32 14.52 0.87
CA LEU A 714 6.88 13.72 -0.22
C LEU A 714 5.81 13.36 -1.26
N MET A 715 4.61 12.96 -0.82
CA MET A 715 3.51 12.66 -1.74
C MET A 715 3.04 13.91 -2.50
N ASP A 716 3.05 15.08 -1.88
CA ASP A 716 2.71 16.33 -2.56
C ASP A 716 3.77 16.75 -3.59
N VAL A 717 5.06 16.58 -3.29
CA VAL A 717 6.15 16.82 -4.24
C VAL A 717 6.08 15.84 -5.41
N LEU A 718 5.80 14.56 -5.14
CA LEU A 718 5.54 13.58 -6.21
C LEU A 718 4.35 13.99 -7.07
N SER A 719 3.26 14.48 -6.45
CA SER A 719 2.11 15.00 -7.18
C SER A 719 2.46 16.19 -8.07
N PHE A 720 3.31 17.10 -7.58
CA PHE A 720 3.82 18.23 -8.36
C PHE A 720 4.61 17.76 -9.60
N PHE A 721 5.51 16.79 -9.44
CA PHE A 721 6.25 16.21 -10.56
C PHE A 721 5.36 15.49 -11.57
N VAL A 722 4.33 14.77 -11.10
CA VAL A 722 3.37 14.10 -11.99
C VAL A 722 2.60 15.10 -12.85
N VAL A 723 2.17 16.22 -12.29
CA VAL A 723 1.53 17.28 -13.08
C VAL A 723 2.52 17.96 -14.01
N SER A 724 3.74 18.24 -13.53
CA SER A 724 4.80 18.90 -14.31
C SER A 724 5.19 18.10 -15.56
N PHE A 725 5.50 16.80 -15.42
CA PHE A 725 5.87 15.93 -16.54
C PHE A 725 4.66 15.46 -17.35
N GLY A 726 3.47 15.46 -16.74
CA GLY A 726 2.23 14.95 -17.32
C GLY A 726 1.34 15.97 -18.02
N PHE A 727 1.79 17.20 -18.27
CA PHE A 727 0.93 18.31 -18.71
C PHE A 727 0.11 18.02 -19.98
N SER A 728 0.67 17.25 -20.93
CA SER A 728 -0.01 16.87 -22.18
C SER A 728 -1.24 15.98 -21.96
N SER A 729 -1.34 15.34 -20.79
CA SER A 729 -2.48 14.51 -20.42
C SER A 729 -3.63 15.31 -19.80
N PHE A 730 -3.41 16.58 -19.44
CA PHE A 730 -4.39 17.42 -18.75
C PHE A 730 -5.05 18.47 -19.66
N ASP A 731 -4.69 18.51 -20.95
CA ASP A 731 -5.30 19.40 -21.95
C ASP A 731 -5.57 18.68 -23.28
N TYR A 732 -6.41 19.30 -24.13
CA TYR A 732 -6.73 18.78 -25.45
C TYR A 732 -5.60 19.09 -26.46
N GLY A 733 -5.25 18.10 -27.29
CA GLY A 733 -4.30 18.31 -28.41
C GLY A 733 -2.81 18.26 -28.06
N GLY A 734 -2.43 17.93 -26.82
CA GLY A 734 -1.04 17.75 -26.41
C GLY A 734 -0.35 16.63 -27.20
N THR A 735 0.83 16.90 -27.73
CA THR A 735 1.52 15.97 -28.65
C THR A 735 2.34 14.89 -27.93
N GLY A 736 2.32 14.92 -26.59
CA GLY A 736 3.08 14.02 -25.72
C GLY A 736 4.55 14.43 -25.54
N SER A 737 5.04 15.45 -26.26
CA SER A 737 6.41 15.95 -26.17
C SER A 737 6.43 17.39 -25.64
N VAL A 738 6.99 17.55 -24.43
CA VAL A 738 7.23 18.85 -23.76
C VAL A 738 7.94 19.83 -24.69
N VAL A 739 8.94 19.34 -25.40
CA VAL A 739 9.80 20.13 -26.26
C VAL A 739 9.04 20.68 -27.47
N ARG A 740 8.14 19.87 -28.05
CA ARG A 740 7.38 20.24 -29.23
C ARG A 740 6.30 21.28 -28.91
N ASP A 741 5.64 21.11 -27.77
CA ASP A 741 4.58 22.01 -27.34
C ASP A 741 5.16 23.38 -26.90
N ILE A 742 6.32 23.38 -26.22
CA ILE A 742 7.08 24.62 -25.91
C ILE A 742 7.59 25.31 -27.18
N SER A 743 8.13 24.56 -28.16
CA SER A 743 8.55 25.17 -29.43
C SER A 743 7.39 25.80 -30.21
N SER A 744 6.17 25.33 -29.98
CA SER A 744 4.96 25.87 -30.58
C SER A 744 4.31 27.00 -29.76
N ASN A 745 4.93 27.44 -28.66
CA ASN A 745 4.38 28.40 -27.69
C ASN A 745 2.96 28.05 -27.20
N ARG A 746 2.63 26.75 -27.16
CA ARG A 746 1.34 26.26 -26.64
C ARG A 746 1.52 25.76 -25.22
N VAL A 747 1.44 26.65 -24.24
CA VAL A 747 1.34 26.26 -22.82
C VAL A 747 -0.14 26.17 -22.44
N PRO A 748 -0.66 24.98 -22.10
CA PRO A 748 -2.03 24.83 -21.62
C PRO A 748 -2.33 25.70 -20.40
N ILE A 749 -3.43 26.45 -20.45
CA ILE A 749 -3.88 27.27 -19.31
C ILE A 749 -4.24 26.37 -18.11
N THR A 750 -4.82 25.20 -18.39
CA THR A 750 -5.22 24.18 -17.40
C THR A 750 -4.02 23.68 -16.60
N PHE A 751 -2.89 23.45 -17.25
CA PHE A 751 -1.64 23.07 -16.62
C PHE A 751 -1.13 24.12 -15.63
N VAL A 752 -1.11 25.40 -16.04
CA VAL A 752 -0.66 26.51 -15.18
C VAL A 752 -1.54 26.64 -13.94
N ILE A 753 -2.87 26.58 -14.12
CA ILE A 753 -3.82 26.63 -13.01
C ILE A 753 -3.58 25.46 -12.05
N MET A 754 -3.37 24.24 -12.56
CA MET A 754 -3.10 23.07 -11.73
C MET A 754 -1.79 23.20 -10.93
N LEU A 755 -0.72 23.73 -11.52
CA LEU A 755 0.54 23.96 -10.80
C LEU A 755 0.38 24.99 -9.69
N ILE A 756 -0.35 26.08 -9.94
CA ILE A 756 -0.62 27.10 -8.92
C ILE A 756 -1.45 26.51 -7.78
N VAL A 757 -2.53 25.78 -8.09
CA VAL A 757 -3.39 25.15 -7.08
C VAL A 757 -2.61 24.16 -6.22
N ILE A 758 -1.80 23.28 -6.82
CA ILE A 758 -0.98 22.32 -6.07
C ILE A 758 0.05 23.02 -5.19
N SER A 759 0.72 24.06 -5.70
CA SER A 759 1.70 24.84 -4.94
C SER A 759 1.05 25.54 -3.74
N LEU A 760 -0.14 26.12 -3.92
CA LEU A 760 -0.92 26.73 -2.84
C LEU A 760 -1.37 25.68 -1.81
N MET A 761 -1.80 24.50 -2.25
CA MET A 761 -2.18 23.42 -1.33
C MET A 761 -1.01 22.99 -0.43
N ILE A 762 0.21 22.90 -0.97
CA ILE A 762 1.43 22.57 -0.21
C ILE A 762 1.70 23.62 0.88
N ILE A 763 1.61 24.91 0.52
CA ILE A 763 1.85 26.02 1.46
C ILE A 763 0.78 26.04 2.57
N ILE A 764 -0.50 25.87 2.20
CA ILE A 764 -1.61 25.82 3.17
C ILE A 764 -1.44 24.64 4.12
N ASP A 765 -1.03 23.48 3.61
CA ASP A 765 -0.79 22.31 4.47
C ASP A 765 0.36 22.54 5.46
N ARG A 766 1.47 23.15 5.00
CA ARG A 766 2.58 23.55 5.86
C ARG A 766 2.12 24.52 6.96
N ALA A 767 1.27 25.49 6.63
CA ALA A 767 0.73 26.44 7.59
C ALA A 767 -0.09 25.74 8.70
N PHE A 768 -0.96 24.78 8.34
CA PHE A 768 -1.72 24.02 9.34
C PHE A 768 -0.86 23.11 10.20
N TYR A 769 0.19 22.53 9.63
CA TYR A 769 1.18 21.75 10.38
C TYR A 769 1.87 22.61 11.45
N LEU A 770 2.41 23.77 11.06
CA LEU A 770 3.12 24.68 11.98
C LEU A 770 2.25 25.20 13.12
N ARG A 771 0.98 25.55 12.82
CA ARG A 771 0.00 25.99 13.82
C ARG A 771 -0.54 24.87 14.70
N LYS A 772 -0.24 23.60 14.40
CA LYS A 772 -0.71 22.41 15.15
C LYS A 772 -2.25 22.36 15.28
N ALA A 773 -2.97 22.95 14.32
CA ALA A 773 -4.41 23.16 14.38
C ALA A 773 -5.20 21.94 13.85
N VAL A 774 -5.35 20.90 14.66
CA VAL A 774 -5.99 19.61 14.27
C VAL A 774 -7.40 19.79 13.70
N LYS A 775 -8.21 20.69 14.27
CA LYS A 775 -9.59 20.96 13.80
C LYS A 775 -9.61 21.57 12.39
N CYS A 776 -8.75 22.56 12.15
CA CYS A 776 -8.63 23.21 10.85
C CYS A 776 -8.09 22.23 9.80
N LYS A 777 -7.12 21.39 10.17
CA LYS A 777 -6.62 20.32 9.30
C LYS A 777 -7.71 19.31 8.92
N PHE A 778 -8.56 18.92 9.87
CA PHE A 778 -9.69 18.02 9.59
C PHE A 778 -10.68 18.63 8.58
N LEU A 779 -11.03 19.91 8.75
CA LEU A 779 -11.88 20.60 7.78
C LEU A 779 -11.21 20.69 6.39
N TYR A 780 -9.92 21.01 6.36
CA TYR A 780 -9.13 21.04 5.13
C TYR A 780 -9.12 19.68 4.44
N GLN A 781 -8.93 18.59 5.18
CA GLN A 781 -8.99 17.22 4.66
C GLN A 781 -10.31 16.94 3.93
N LEU A 782 -11.45 17.33 4.50
CA LEU A 782 -12.77 17.14 3.88
C LEU A 782 -12.89 17.95 2.57
N VAL A 783 -12.44 19.21 2.58
CA VAL A 783 -12.45 20.07 1.39
C VAL A 783 -11.57 19.47 0.28
N VAL A 784 -10.38 18.99 0.61
CA VAL A 784 -9.47 18.37 -0.38
C VAL A 784 -10.04 17.09 -0.96
N VAL A 785 -10.68 16.24 -0.14
CA VAL A 785 -11.35 15.02 -0.63
C VAL A 785 -12.42 15.38 -1.66
N ILE A 786 -13.31 16.31 -1.32
CA ILE A 786 -14.40 16.72 -2.23
C ILE A 786 -13.81 17.36 -3.50
N PHE A 787 -12.87 18.29 -3.35
CA PHE A 787 -12.21 18.98 -4.46
C PHE A 787 -11.56 17.98 -5.43
N LEU A 788 -10.80 17.03 -4.91
CA LEU A 788 -10.07 16.04 -5.72
C LEU A 788 -11.01 15.12 -6.51
N HIS A 789 -12.08 14.63 -5.88
CA HIS A 789 -13.06 13.77 -6.57
C HIS A 789 -13.83 14.55 -7.64
N VAL A 790 -14.28 15.77 -7.32
CA VAL A 790 -14.96 16.64 -8.29
C VAL A 790 -14.04 16.97 -9.46
N TRP A 791 -12.78 17.32 -9.17
CA TRP A 791 -11.80 17.69 -10.19
C TRP A 791 -11.47 16.53 -11.12
N ILE A 792 -11.09 15.36 -10.59
CA ILE A 792 -10.62 14.24 -11.42
C ILE A 792 -11.77 13.54 -12.15
N PHE A 793 -12.95 13.38 -11.55
CA PHE A 793 -14.04 12.61 -12.18
C PHE A 793 -15.01 13.47 -13.01
N PHE A 794 -15.16 14.76 -12.71
CA PHE A 794 -16.13 15.62 -13.42
C PHE A 794 -15.44 16.70 -14.25
N VAL A 795 -14.52 17.47 -13.66
CA VAL A 795 -13.90 18.62 -14.37
C VAL A 795 -12.89 18.17 -15.42
N LEU A 796 -11.99 17.25 -15.08
CA LEU A 796 -10.91 16.83 -15.97
C LEU A 796 -11.41 16.14 -17.26
N PRO A 797 -12.40 15.23 -17.22
CA PRO A 797 -12.96 14.64 -18.44
C PRO A 797 -13.63 15.66 -19.35
N GLN A 798 -14.27 16.69 -18.78
CA GLN A 798 -14.91 17.76 -19.55
C GLN A 798 -13.88 18.61 -20.33
N ILE A 799 -12.70 18.84 -19.74
CA ILE A 799 -11.62 19.61 -20.36
C ILE A 799 -10.87 18.78 -21.41
N THR A 800 -10.52 17.53 -21.08
CA THR A 800 -9.66 16.69 -21.92
C THR A 800 -10.39 15.89 -22.99
N TYR A 801 -11.74 15.84 -22.92
CA TYR A 801 -12.61 14.95 -23.69
C TYR A 801 -12.20 13.47 -23.62
N LYS A 802 -11.43 13.11 -22.58
CA LYS A 802 -10.97 11.75 -22.31
C LYS A 802 -11.40 11.38 -20.90
N PRO A 803 -12.04 10.22 -20.72
CA PRO A 803 -12.44 9.81 -19.38
C PRO A 803 -11.22 9.47 -18.50
N SER A 804 -11.35 9.72 -17.19
CA SER A 804 -10.23 9.63 -16.23
C SER A 804 -9.60 8.23 -16.13
N TRP A 805 -10.38 7.17 -16.36
CA TRP A 805 -9.87 5.78 -16.39
C TRP A 805 -9.04 5.45 -17.64
N LEU A 806 -9.09 6.26 -18.71
CA LEU A 806 -8.21 6.11 -19.86
C LEU A 806 -6.92 6.92 -19.68
N ASN A 807 -7.00 7.99 -18.88
CA ASN A 807 -5.88 8.88 -18.61
C ASN A 807 -4.97 8.32 -17.50
N LYS A 808 -3.87 7.66 -17.92
CA LYS A 808 -2.90 7.03 -16.99
C LYS A 808 -2.21 8.03 -16.06
N THR A 809 -1.94 9.23 -16.54
CA THR A 809 -1.35 10.31 -15.73
C THR A 809 -2.30 10.77 -14.62
N ALA A 810 -3.58 10.94 -14.94
CA ALA A 810 -4.61 11.31 -13.95
C ALA A 810 -4.85 10.22 -12.91
N GLN A 811 -4.83 8.94 -13.34
CA GLN A 811 -4.86 7.79 -12.43
C GLN A 811 -3.70 7.86 -11.44
N PHE A 812 -2.47 8.02 -11.93
CA PHE A 812 -1.29 8.06 -11.08
C PHE A 812 -1.31 9.25 -10.09
N LEU A 813 -1.78 10.42 -10.54
CA LEU A 813 -2.02 11.58 -9.66
C LEU A 813 -3.02 11.26 -8.54
N TYR A 814 -4.15 10.65 -8.89
CA TYR A 814 -5.18 10.24 -7.93
C TYR A 814 -4.62 9.27 -6.89
N PHE A 815 -3.85 8.27 -7.31
CA PHE A 815 -3.21 7.29 -6.42
C PHE A 815 -2.30 7.94 -5.37
N ILE A 816 -1.37 8.79 -5.81
CA ILE A 816 -0.45 9.48 -4.89
C ILE A 816 -1.23 10.35 -3.90
N LYS A 817 -2.30 11.01 -4.37
CA LYS A 817 -3.16 11.82 -3.51
C LYS A 817 -4.02 10.99 -2.54
N CYS A 818 -4.46 9.78 -2.90
CA CYS A 818 -5.12 8.86 -1.97
C CYS A 818 -4.18 8.45 -0.84
N ILE A 819 -2.92 8.13 -1.15
CA ILE A 819 -1.89 7.87 -0.14
C ILE A 819 -1.66 9.09 0.75
N TYR A 820 -1.56 10.29 0.17
CA TYR A 820 -1.48 11.54 0.94
C TYR A 820 -2.66 11.69 1.90
N LEU A 821 -3.88 11.47 1.42
CA LEU A 821 -5.10 11.57 2.23
C LEU A 821 -5.12 10.54 3.36
N LEU A 822 -4.64 9.31 3.12
CA LEU A 822 -4.52 8.28 4.13
C LEU A 822 -3.52 8.67 5.24
N ILE A 823 -2.33 9.14 4.85
CA ILE A 823 -1.30 9.57 5.80
C ILE A 823 -1.80 10.79 6.60
N SER A 824 -2.47 11.74 5.94
CA SER A 824 -3.07 12.91 6.57
C SER A 824 -4.14 12.52 7.60
N ALA A 825 -5.01 11.56 7.28
CA ALA A 825 -5.99 11.03 8.23
C ALA A 825 -5.32 10.34 9.43
N TRP A 826 -4.23 9.60 9.20
CA TRP A 826 -3.45 8.97 10.25
C TRP A 826 -2.77 10.02 11.16
N GLN A 827 -2.26 11.11 10.60
CA GLN A 827 -1.70 12.24 11.35
C GLN A 827 -2.75 12.92 12.23
N ILE A 828 -3.97 13.13 11.72
CA ILE A 828 -5.08 13.71 12.50
C ILE A 828 -5.44 12.82 13.71
N ARG A 829 -5.42 11.49 13.53
CA ARG A 829 -5.70 10.52 14.60
C ARG A 829 -4.64 10.55 15.72
N ASN A 830 -3.37 10.60 15.35
CA ASN A 830 -2.24 10.54 16.30
C ASN A 830 -1.92 11.90 16.94
N GLY A 831 -2.28 13.00 16.27
CA GLY A 831 -1.96 14.37 16.68
C GLY A 831 -0.55 14.81 16.28
N TYR A 832 -0.27 16.10 16.44
CA TYR A 832 1.02 16.70 16.06
C TYR A 832 2.05 16.64 17.19
N PRO A 833 3.30 16.24 16.91
CA PRO A 833 4.38 16.33 17.87
C PRO A 833 4.75 17.78 18.17
N THR A 834 5.37 17.98 19.33
CA THR A 834 5.82 19.29 19.78
C THR A 834 7.08 19.76 19.04
N LEU A 835 7.90 18.85 18.50
CA LEU A 835 9.10 19.15 17.70
C LEU A 835 9.41 18.05 16.67
N PHE A 836 9.41 18.38 15.36
CA PHE A 836 10.60 18.42 14.48
C PHE A 836 10.20 18.98 13.09
N MET A 837 11.15 19.62 12.40
CA MET A 837 11.01 20.13 11.03
C MET A 837 12.11 19.53 10.17
N ALA A 838 11.79 18.49 9.39
CA ALA A 838 12.71 17.98 8.38
C ALA A 838 11.95 17.74 7.09
N VAL A 839 11.94 18.76 6.22
CA VAL A 839 11.45 18.65 4.86
C VAL A 839 12.29 19.53 3.91
N PRO A 840 12.72 19.02 2.74
CA PRO A 840 13.42 19.79 1.73
C PRO A 840 12.42 20.38 0.73
N PHE A 841 12.12 21.67 0.86
CA PHE A 841 11.82 22.50 -0.31
C PHE A 841 12.96 23.50 -0.47
N LEU A 842 12.94 24.32 -1.52
CA LEU A 842 13.82 25.47 -1.66
C LEU A 842 13.98 26.14 -0.29
N PHE A 843 15.21 26.11 0.23
CA PHE A 843 15.56 26.52 1.59
C PHE A 843 14.88 27.85 1.96
N GLU A 844 14.81 28.75 0.99
CA GLU A 844 14.16 30.05 1.08
C GLU A 844 12.66 29.97 1.39
N LEU A 845 11.84 29.27 0.59
CA LEU A 845 10.39 29.21 0.79
C LEU A 845 10.03 28.55 2.12
N ARG A 846 10.78 27.52 2.51
CA ARG A 846 10.63 26.90 3.84
C ARG A 846 10.88 27.92 4.93
N THR A 847 12.01 28.62 4.87
CA THR A 847 12.41 29.61 5.88
C THR A 847 11.40 30.75 5.99
N VAL A 848 10.87 31.26 4.87
CA VAL A 848 9.77 32.26 4.88
C VAL A 848 8.53 31.71 5.58
N THR A 849 8.11 30.49 5.22
CA THR A 849 6.87 29.90 5.75
C THR A 849 7.01 29.58 7.24
N ASP A 850 8.17 29.12 7.68
CA ASP A 850 8.46 28.85 9.09
C ASP A 850 8.47 30.18 9.88
N TRP A 851 9.03 31.25 9.33
CA TRP A 851 8.99 32.59 9.94
C TRP A 851 7.58 33.18 10.03
N THR A 852 6.73 33.03 9.01
CA THR A 852 5.39 33.63 9.02
C THR A 852 4.42 33.01 10.02
N TRP A 853 4.59 31.71 10.33
CA TRP A 853 3.66 30.97 11.19
C TRP A 853 4.24 30.57 12.56
N ALA A 854 5.53 30.79 12.82
CA ALA A 854 6.13 30.59 14.12
C ALA A 854 6.10 31.89 14.95
N ASP A 855 5.84 31.75 16.26
CA ASP A 855 5.90 32.85 17.20
C ASP A 855 7.38 33.21 17.49
N THR A 856 7.95 34.12 16.70
CA THR A 856 9.34 34.60 16.84
C THR A 856 9.40 36.12 16.96
N SER A 857 10.36 36.62 17.75
CA SER A 857 10.66 38.04 17.88
C SER A 857 11.71 38.52 16.86
N MET A 858 12.26 37.62 16.04
CA MET A 858 13.31 37.96 15.07
C MET A 858 12.74 38.51 13.75
N PRO A 859 13.35 39.55 13.16
CA PRO A 859 13.04 39.97 11.80
C PRO A 859 13.32 38.87 10.78
N MET A 860 12.62 38.92 9.65
CA MET A 860 12.74 37.92 8.57
C MET A 860 14.20 37.70 8.14
N PHE A 861 14.96 38.76 7.81
CA PHE A 861 16.34 38.60 7.34
C PHE A 861 17.29 37.99 8.38
N ASP A 862 17.05 38.24 9.66
CA ASP A 862 17.85 37.66 10.74
C ASP A 862 17.55 36.19 10.94
N PHE A 863 16.27 35.82 10.79
CA PHE A 863 15.84 34.44 10.79
C PHE A 863 16.49 33.65 9.63
N PHE A 864 16.56 34.25 8.44
CA PHE A 864 17.29 33.69 7.29
C PHE A 864 18.78 33.46 7.59
N ASN A 865 19.46 34.43 8.18
CA ASN A 865 20.87 34.30 8.55
C ASN A 865 21.07 33.17 9.59
N MET A 866 20.21 33.10 10.61
CA MET A 866 20.25 32.04 11.62
C MET A 866 20.10 30.64 10.99
N GLU A 867 19.10 30.44 10.14
CA GLU A 867 18.88 29.16 9.45
C GLU A 867 20.05 28.80 8.52
N ASN A 868 20.65 29.79 7.85
CA ASN A 868 21.80 29.55 6.98
C ASN A 868 23.03 29.09 7.78
N PHE A 869 23.33 29.75 8.90
CA PHE A 869 24.40 29.30 9.81
C PHE A 869 24.14 27.91 10.37
N TYR A 870 22.90 27.64 10.77
CA TYR A 870 22.50 26.31 11.24
C TYR A 870 22.74 25.24 10.17
N ALA A 871 22.35 25.49 8.91
CA ALA A 871 22.54 24.54 7.81
C ALA A 871 24.02 24.23 7.55
N ILE A 872 24.90 25.24 7.58
CA ILE A 872 26.35 25.07 7.40
C ILE A 872 26.94 24.25 8.54
N ILE A 873 26.64 24.60 9.79
CA ILE A 873 27.15 23.89 10.98
C ILE A 873 26.62 22.46 11.02
N TYR A 874 25.36 22.25 10.67
CA TYR A 874 24.74 20.93 10.63
C TYR A 874 25.42 20.04 9.59
N ASN A 875 25.69 20.54 8.37
CA ASN A 875 26.42 19.81 7.35
C ASN A 875 27.84 19.45 7.81
N LEU A 876 28.54 20.38 8.48
CA LEU A 876 29.85 20.12 9.05
C LEU A 876 29.79 19.03 10.13
N LYS A 877 28.78 19.07 11.01
CA LYS A 877 28.55 18.05 12.04
C LYS A 877 28.29 16.68 11.41
N CYS A 878 27.46 16.61 10.37
CA CYS A 878 27.19 15.37 9.62
C CYS A 878 28.46 14.81 8.99
N ALA A 879 29.30 15.65 8.38
CA ALA A 879 30.58 15.23 7.82
C ALA A 879 31.52 14.66 8.90
N ARG A 880 31.62 15.30 10.07
CA ARG A 880 32.40 14.80 11.21
C ARG A 880 31.86 13.50 11.79
N MET A 881 30.53 13.35 11.84
CA MET A 881 29.90 12.11 12.29
C MET A 881 30.14 10.97 11.30
N TYR A 882 30.07 11.25 9.99
CA TYR A 882 30.41 10.27 8.95
C TYR A 882 31.87 9.81 9.05
N GLU A 883 32.81 10.74 9.23
CA GLU A 883 34.23 10.43 9.45
C GLU A 883 34.47 9.60 10.72
N LYS A 884 33.66 9.83 11.77
CA LYS A 884 33.71 9.05 13.01
C LYS A 884 33.18 7.62 12.82
N ASN A 885 32.02 7.46 12.17
CA ASN A 885 31.35 6.16 11.99
C ASN A 885 32.05 5.27 10.94
N PHE A 886 32.68 5.87 9.93
CA PHE A 886 33.43 5.19 8.88
C PHE A 886 34.89 5.64 8.87
N PRO A 887 35.68 5.31 9.91
CA PRO A 887 37.05 5.78 10.05
C PRO A 887 37.93 5.21 8.94
N THR A 888 38.70 6.07 8.29
CA THR A 888 39.73 5.66 7.33
C THR A 888 41.12 5.73 7.94
N PRO A 889 42.02 4.79 7.61
CA PRO A 889 43.39 4.85 8.10
C PRO A 889 44.09 6.11 7.57
N ARG A 890 44.82 6.80 8.46
CA ARG A 890 45.58 8.00 8.10
C ARG A 890 46.76 7.64 7.19
N GLY A 891 47.01 8.46 6.17
CA GLY A 891 48.18 8.32 5.29
C GLY A 891 48.07 7.26 4.19
N VAL A 892 46.94 6.56 4.07
CA VAL A 892 46.70 5.59 2.99
C VAL A 892 46.07 6.30 1.78
N ALA A 893 46.54 5.96 0.58
CA ALA A 893 45.96 6.48 -0.65
C ALA A 893 44.51 6.00 -0.81
N LYS A 894 43.60 6.89 -1.25
CA LYS A 894 42.22 6.48 -1.57
C LYS A 894 42.20 5.51 -2.75
N GLY A 895 41.34 4.49 -2.64
CA GLY A 895 41.10 3.47 -3.66
C GLY A 895 40.81 4.08 -5.03
N VAL A 896 41.24 3.37 -6.07
CA VAL A 896 41.14 3.81 -7.46
C VAL A 896 39.66 3.89 -7.89
N VAL A 897 38.85 2.94 -7.42
CA VAL A 897 37.41 2.87 -7.71
C VAL A 897 36.69 4.14 -7.23
N ILE A 898 36.95 4.59 -6.01
CA ILE A 898 36.31 5.79 -5.43
C ILE A 898 36.66 7.05 -6.22
N LYS A 899 37.92 7.17 -6.67
CA LYS A 899 38.37 8.32 -7.47
C LYS A 899 37.63 8.40 -8.81
N TYR A 900 37.49 7.28 -9.51
CA TYR A 900 36.75 7.25 -10.77
C TYR A 900 35.25 7.43 -10.56
N LEU A 901 34.66 6.79 -9.55
CA LEU A 901 33.21 6.89 -9.27
C LEU A 901 32.80 8.33 -8.89
N MET A 902 33.65 9.08 -8.19
CA MET A 902 33.36 10.47 -7.83
C MET A 902 33.79 11.47 -8.90
N GLY A 903 34.95 11.25 -9.52
CA GLY A 903 35.55 12.19 -10.48
C GLY A 903 34.94 12.12 -11.89
N VAL A 904 34.74 10.91 -12.43
CA VAL A 904 34.25 10.73 -13.80
C VAL A 904 32.85 11.31 -13.99
N PRO A 905 31.87 11.11 -13.09
CA PRO A 905 30.55 11.74 -13.24
C PRO A 905 30.59 13.26 -13.21
N VAL A 906 31.48 13.87 -12.41
CA VAL A 906 31.66 15.33 -12.39
C VAL A 906 32.20 15.82 -13.74
N ILE A 907 33.20 15.13 -14.28
CA ILE A 907 33.78 15.44 -15.60
C ILE A 907 32.73 15.26 -16.71
N LEU A 908 32.01 14.13 -16.72
CA LEU A 908 30.94 13.88 -17.69
C LEU A 908 29.81 14.91 -17.57
N GLY A 909 29.45 15.31 -16.35
CA GLY A 909 28.46 16.36 -16.09
C GLY A 909 28.90 17.71 -16.66
N LEU A 910 30.17 18.08 -16.51
CA LEU A 910 30.73 19.29 -17.12
C LEU A 910 30.74 19.22 -18.65
N ILE A 911 31.15 18.08 -19.23
CA ILE A 911 31.11 17.87 -20.69
C ILE A 911 29.67 18.00 -21.19
N LEU A 912 28.71 17.36 -20.52
CA LEU A 912 27.30 17.42 -20.87
C LEU A 912 26.76 18.84 -20.74
N LEU A 913 27.13 19.60 -19.70
CA LEU A 913 26.71 21.00 -19.56
C LEU A 913 27.19 21.87 -20.72
N ILE A 914 28.40 21.64 -21.22
CA ILE A 914 28.95 22.37 -22.37
C ILE A 914 28.30 21.94 -23.68
N TRP A 915 28.06 20.63 -23.87
CA TRP A 915 27.59 20.07 -25.14
C TRP A 915 26.07 19.99 -25.28
N LEU A 916 25.31 19.96 -24.18
CA LEU A 916 23.85 19.86 -24.19
C LEU A 916 23.17 21.09 -24.82
N PRO A 917 23.63 22.34 -24.63
CA PRO A 917 23.11 23.49 -25.39
C PRO A 917 23.32 23.33 -26.90
N LEU A 918 24.51 22.90 -27.34
CA LEU A 918 24.82 22.64 -28.76
C LEU A 918 23.93 21.55 -29.35
N LEU A 919 23.72 20.46 -28.62
CA LEU A 919 22.85 19.36 -29.01
C LEU A 919 21.37 19.79 -29.00
N SER A 920 20.96 20.64 -28.05
CA SER A 920 19.61 21.21 -28.00
C SER A 920 19.35 22.12 -29.20
N PHE A 921 20.29 23.02 -29.55
CA PHE A 921 20.16 23.87 -30.74
C PHE A 921 20.05 23.07 -32.04
N SER A 922 20.80 21.98 -32.19
CA SER A 922 20.72 21.14 -33.40
C SER A 922 19.42 20.33 -33.49
N LEU A 923 18.86 19.90 -32.35
CA LEU A 923 17.59 19.18 -32.30
C LEU A 923 16.36 20.10 -32.42
N LEU A 924 16.44 21.32 -31.87
CA LEU A 924 15.34 22.29 -31.87
C LEU A 924 15.17 23.01 -33.21
N ASN A 925 16.25 23.21 -33.99
CA ASN A 925 16.21 23.89 -35.29
C ASN A 925 15.99 22.94 -36.49
N ARG A 926 15.12 21.91 -36.39
CA ARG A 926 14.59 21.27 -37.61
C ARG A 926 13.55 22.19 -38.26
N ILE A 927 14.04 23.25 -38.90
CA ILE A 927 13.23 24.26 -39.59
C ILE A 927 12.96 23.78 -41.01
N GLY A 928 11.68 23.68 -41.34
CA GLY A 928 11.16 23.35 -42.66
C GLY A 928 9.63 23.27 -42.64
N ILE A 929 8.97 24.18 -41.91
CA ILE A 929 7.51 24.30 -42.00
C ILE A 929 7.19 25.23 -43.17
N VAL A 930 6.50 24.69 -44.18
CA VAL A 930 5.87 25.51 -45.22
C VAL A 930 4.68 26.22 -44.57
N LEU A 931 4.70 27.54 -44.53
CA LEU A 931 3.59 28.36 -44.05
C LEU A 931 2.73 28.77 -45.24
N PRO A 932 1.61 28.07 -45.53
CA PRO A 932 0.68 28.53 -46.55
C PRO A 932 0.07 29.88 -46.14
N PRO A 933 -0.24 30.78 -47.08
CA PRO A 933 -0.98 32.00 -46.77
C PRO A 933 -2.36 31.64 -46.22
N ASN A 934 -2.80 32.33 -45.16
CA ASN A 934 -4.11 32.08 -44.57
C ASN A 934 -5.25 32.65 -45.44
N ASN A 935 -4.98 33.75 -46.14
CA ASN A 935 -5.90 34.39 -47.07
C ASN A 935 -5.12 35.13 -48.18
N VAL A 936 -5.71 35.21 -49.38
CA VAL A 936 -5.17 35.98 -50.51
C VAL A 936 -6.25 36.94 -50.99
N VAL A 937 -5.92 38.23 -51.03
CA VAL A 937 -6.86 39.29 -51.44
C VAL A 937 -6.35 39.92 -52.74
N LEU A 938 -7.16 39.87 -53.80
CA LEU A 938 -6.90 40.54 -55.06
C LEU A 938 -7.83 41.74 -55.20
N THR A 939 -7.25 42.92 -55.43
CA THR A 939 -7.99 44.18 -55.62
C THR A 939 -7.63 44.81 -56.96
N ILE A 940 -8.62 45.04 -57.83
CA ILE A 940 -8.45 45.71 -59.12
C ILE A 940 -9.13 47.07 -59.04
N GLY A 941 -8.39 48.14 -59.35
CA GLY A 941 -8.91 49.50 -59.31
C GLY A 941 -8.15 50.42 -60.28
N VAL A 942 -8.80 51.51 -60.68
CA VAL A 942 -8.14 52.62 -61.38
C VAL A 942 -7.58 53.57 -60.32
N GLU A 943 -6.33 53.96 -60.50
CA GLU A 943 -5.63 54.85 -59.57
C GLU A 943 -6.44 56.12 -59.30
N GLY A 944 -6.68 56.43 -58.02
CA GLY A 944 -7.49 57.59 -57.59
C GLY A 944 -8.99 57.32 -57.40
N TYR A 945 -9.50 56.12 -57.71
CA TYR A 945 -10.88 55.71 -57.47
C TYR A 945 -10.95 54.48 -56.54
N PRO A 946 -12.08 54.23 -55.84
CA PRO A 946 -12.25 53.01 -55.07
C PRO A 946 -12.14 51.77 -55.96
N SER A 947 -11.60 50.68 -55.41
CA SER A 947 -11.40 49.41 -56.11
C SER A 947 -12.70 48.93 -56.75
N MET A 948 -12.67 48.68 -58.06
CA MET A 948 -13.82 48.24 -58.82
C MET A 948 -14.14 46.77 -58.54
N PHE A 949 -13.14 45.98 -58.19
CA PHE A 949 -13.29 44.56 -57.91
C PHE A 949 -12.36 44.14 -56.76
N THR A 950 -12.91 43.43 -55.78
CA THR A 950 -12.15 42.84 -54.67
C THR A 950 -12.63 41.41 -54.44
N ILE A 951 -11.69 40.46 -54.41
CA ILE A 951 -11.95 39.05 -54.10
C ILE A 951 -10.96 38.59 -53.04
N GLU A 952 -11.46 37.84 -52.06
CA GLU A 952 -10.67 37.21 -51.00
C GLU A 952 -10.88 35.71 -51.07
N SER A 953 -9.77 34.98 -51.07
CA SER A 953 -9.75 33.52 -51.10
C SER A 953 -9.19 32.96 -49.80
N GLN A 954 -9.87 31.97 -49.20
CA GLN A 954 -9.53 31.37 -47.90
C GLN A 954 -9.75 29.85 -47.90
N GLY A 955 -8.90 29.13 -47.15
CA GLY A 955 -9.12 27.71 -46.84
C GLY A 955 -9.09 26.79 -48.07
N ILE A 956 -10.25 26.25 -48.46
CA ILE A 956 -10.39 25.20 -49.50
C ILE A 956 -10.05 25.74 -50.90
N GLU A 957 -10.20 27.05 -51.13
CA GLU A 957 -9.83 27.67 -52.41
C GLU A 957 -8.31 27.83 -52.60
N LEU A 958 -7.54 27.70 -51.51
CA LEU A 958 -6.08 27.69 -51.53
C LEU A 958 -5.59 26.25 -51.51
N GLU A 959 -5.52 25.65 -52.69
CA GLU A 959 -5.03 24.28 -52.85
C GLU A 959 -3.50 24.23 -52.95
N PHE A 960 -2.91 23.16 -52.42
CA PHE A 960 -1.49 22.88 -52.64
C PHE A 960 -1.29 22.36 -54.06
N LEU A 961 -0.20 22.77 -54.73
CA LEU A 961 0.18 22.17 -56.00
C LEU A 961 0.38 20.66 -55.81
N THR A 962 -0.26 19.87 -56.67
CA THR A 962 0.03 18.44 -56.76
C THR A 962 1.41 18.21 -57.39
N ASP A 963 2.05 17.07 -57.09
CA ASP A 963 3.37 16.75 -57.66
C ASP A 963 3.36 16.77 -59.20
N ALA A 964 2.25 16.35 -59.83
CA ALA A 964 2.09 16.38 -61.28
C ALA A 964 2.00 17.81 -61.85
N GLU A 965 1.28 18.71 -61.16
CA GLU A 965 1.20 20.13 -61.53
C GLU A 965 2.51 20.85 -61.29
N TYR A 966 3.21 20.51 -60.20
CA TYR A 966 4.54 21.05 -59.91
C TYR A 966 5.55 20.67 -60.99
N VAL A 967 5.59 19.40 -61.41
CA VAL A 967 6.44 18.95 -62.52
C VAL A 967 6.04 19.61 -63.83
N LYS A 968 4.75 19.83 -64.07
CA LYS A 968 4.28 20.58 -65.25
C LYS A 968 4.75 22.03 -65.24
N LEU A 969 4.69 22.68 -64.07
CA LEU A 969 5.18 24.04 -63.84
C LEU A 969 6.71 24.10 -64.05
N GLU A 970 7.45 23.20 -63.41
CA GLU A 970 8.91 23.09 -63.54
C GLU A 970 9.34 22.89 -65.00
N ASN A 971 8.69 21.97 -65.72
CA ASN A 971 8.95 21.74 -67.14
C ASN A 971 8.64 22.97 -67.99
N ALA A 972 7.51 23.66 -67.73
CA ALA A 972 7.12 24.87 -68.45
C ALA A 972 8.13 26.03 -68.27
N PHE A 973 8.79 26.12 -67.11
CA PHE A 973 9.83 27.12 -66.83
C PHE A 973 11.26 26.66 -67.16
N SER A 974 11.46 25.37 -67.48
CA SER A 974 12.78 24.80 -67.80
C SER A 974 13.22 24.99 -69.26
N GLU A 975 12.30 25.27 -70.19
CA GLU A 975 12.63 25.60 -71.58
C GLU A 975 13.27 27.00 -71.66
N HIS A 976 14.49 27.09 -72.20
CA HIS A 976 15.20 28.36 -72.34
C HIS A 976 14.45 29.35 -73.25
N TYR A 977 14.21 30.54 -72.73
CA TYR A 977 13.60 31.67 -73.44
C TYR A 977 14.49 32.15 -74.59
N THR A 978 14.03 31.97 -75.82
CA THR A 978 14.52 32.73 -76.98
C THR A 978 13.44 33.73 -77.40
N SER A 979 13.81 35.00 -77.56
CA SER A 979 12.91 36.14 -77.79
C SER A 979 12.12 36.12 -79.12
N SER A 980 12.08 34.97 -79.81
CA SER A 980 11.49 34.80 -81.14
C SER A 980 10.22 33.95 -81.18
N ASP A 981 9.77 33.36 -80.06
CA ASP A 981 8.61 32.48 -80.06
C ASP A 981 7.28 33.23 -79.87
N THR A 982 6.40 33.11 -80.86
CA THR A 982 5.12 33.83 -80.99
C THR A 982 3.97 33.28 -80.14
N GLU A 983 4.19 32.23 -79.36
CA GLU A 983 3.18 31.63 -78.47
C GLU A 983 3.32 32.05 -76.99
N SER A 984 4.06 33.12 -76.71
CA SER A 984 4.30 33.62 -75.35
C SER A 984 3.03 34.07 -74.60
N ILE A 985 1.95 34.36 -75.32
CA ILE A 985 0.70 34.89 -74.75
C ILE A 985 -0.26 33.77 -74.29
N LEU A 986 -0.06 32.51 -74.72
CA LEU A 986 -0.95 31.38 -74.37
C LEU A 986 -0.50 30.59 -73.13
N ARG A 987 0.64 30.95 -72.50
CA ARG A 987 1.16 30.30 -71.27
C ARG A 987 1.07 31.18 -70.00
N ALA A 988 0.40 32.34 -70.05
CA ALA A 988 0.21 33.24 -68.90
C ALA A 988 -1.09 32.94 -68.12
#